data_AF-A0AAV1L1G1-F1
#
_entry.id   AF-A0AAV1L1G1-F1
#
_cell.length_a   1.000
_cell.length_b   1.000
_cell.length_c   1.000
_cell.angle_alpha   90.00
_cell.angle_beta   90.00
_cell.angle_gamma   90.00
#
_symmetry.space_group_name_H-M   'P 1'
#
loop_
_entity.id
_entity.type
_entity.pdbx_description
1 polymer ?
#
loop_
_entity_poly.entity_id
_entity_poly.type
_entity_poly.pdbx_seq_one_letter_code
_entity_poly.pdbx_strand_id
1 'polypeptide(L)'
;MSRAQNGCRGGGRGTKEPLLIDAVIGKVVKRNHRNLSAAWIDYKKAFDSVPHTWLKRVLELYKVNCTVRDVLGRCMGQWSTILCHLGERMTAAENHIRIRRGIFQGDCLSPIWFCLSLNPLSTLLEGSGRGFQLRKGGTKVTHLFYMDDLKLFASSRSHLMELLNITCEFSNSIRMELGTYKCAVLHVERGRVANSEGIDLSMPINIRTHSEAETYRYLDMSQIIGVDEAGMKQSVCDVFYARLTKVLNSLLSGANKTHAYNGSIMPVLMYTFGMLRWTQTDLNALDRKHIANLQFKGGFKPIMTYKNKKFSRTEAADAFAHYFSSVFLPNNPILDPNQVCTANIVPHGGYVNIRNFTLSEVKAAEQNLEQGFCDISSNSCENIKSNQKFLFYDVNPPEGFNLRRDVYMRFAIMLAEAQKIGKGFSWRLVLPPWHRLYHWKSETSASTPIPWSVFFDIDSLKSYAPVVELHEVFSKTTDELLEIDRLYVLHNFEDAFENGVFKEKWEITQDCNYVDRFWGYRNVTVKEIVCVKFQGKISKLWELVALHPLDRSVMFSHGEIPLHDSYGTKSYWDCRKSMKFNKDLTRTAKNFISQFLSCKTEKCSTYISIHWRRQDFARSRQRDIPSLQGTIKQIHKAIENYVPNIEKVFIASDASTTEIKELERGLQVLGYKVYYYVPSKSDLARYKDGGVAIIDQIICSHAAYFIGTHESTFTYRIQEEREILGFNSSTTFNRLCPHTGKCEKPSMWTIVN
;
A
#
# COMPACT_ATOMS: atom_id res chain seq x y z
N MET A 1 2.35 37.71 1.35
CA MET A 1 1.33 36.66 1.48
C MET A 1 -0.05 37.29 1.53
N SER A 2 -1.05 36.61 0.98
CA SER A 2 -2.47 36.95 1.05
C SER A 2 -2.92 37.04 2.50
N ARG A 3 -3.96 37.86 2.75
CA ARG A 3 -4.57 37.97 4.08
C ARG A 3 -5.27 36.67 4.50
N ALA A 4 -5.71 35.86 3.54
CA ALA A 4 -6.42 34.61 3.81
C ALA A 4 -5.51 33.45 4.26
N GLN A 5 -4.19 33.52 3.99
CA GLN A 5 -3.20 32.56 4.50
C GLN A 5 -2.80 32.94 5.94
N ASN A 6 -3.28 32.16 6.90
CA ASN A 6 -3.03 32.36 8.33
C ASN A 6 -1.82 31.55 8.83
N GLY A 7 -1.28 30.63 8.01
CA GLY A 7 0.00 29.98 8.24
C GLY A 7 1.16 30.96 8.08
N CYS A 8 2.15 30.90 9.00
CA CYS A 8 3.38 31.71 8.95
C CYS A 8 3.17 33.24 8.87
N ARG A 9 1.99 33.75 9.24
CA ARG A 9 1.69 35.19 9.21
C ARG A 9 2.12 35.86 10.52
N GLY A 10 3.01 36.85 10.42
CA GLY A 10 3.38 37.70 11.56
C GLY A 10 2.16 38.39 12.19
N GLY A 11 2.09 38.38 13.52
CA GLY A 11 0.96 38.96 14.28
C GLY A 11 -0.36 38.17 14.20
N GLY A 12 -0.40 37.03 13.53
CA GLY A 12 -1.57 36.15 13.47
C GLY A 12 -1.76 35.34 14.75
N ARG A 13 -3.00 34.88 15.02
CA ARG A 13 -3.32 34.06 16.21
C ARG A 13 -3.22 32.54 15.96
N GLY A 14 -2.45 32.13 14.95
CA GLY A 14 -2.35 30.73 14.54
C GLY A 14 -3.69 30.17 14.05
N THR A 15 -3.99 28.90 14.35
CA THR A 15 -5.25 28.23 13.95
C THR A 15 -6.51 28.86 14.55
N LYS A 16 -6.37 29.67 15.61
CA LYS A 16 -7.49 30.30 16.30
C LYS A 16 -8.22 31.33 15.42
N GLU A 17 -7.49 32.08 14.60
CA GLU A 17 -8.06 33.09 13.72
C GLU A 17 -9.01 32.49 12.66
N PRO A 18 -8.60 31.49 11.83
CA PRO A 18 -9.52 30.86 10.88
C PRO A 18 -10.68 30.14 11.57
N LEU A 19 -10.46 29.49 12.72
CA LEU A 19 -11.55 28.85 13.48
C LEU A 19 -12.58 29.86 14.00
N LEU A 20 -12.16 31.04 14.46
CA LEU A 20 -13.07 32.11 14.88
C LEU A 20 -13.86 32.69 13.71
N ILE A 21 -13.21 32.93 12.58
CA ILE A 21 -13.88 33.43 11.37
C ILE A 21 -14.96 32.44 10.94
N ASP A 22 -14.61 31.15 10.88
CA ASP A 22 -15.55 30.09 10.54
C ASP A 22 -16.73 29.99 11.54
N ALA A 23 -16.44 30.05 12.84
CA ALA A 23 -17.47 30.07 13.87
C ALA A 23 -18.42 31.28 13.76
N VAL A 24 -17.90 32.46 13.41
CA VAL A 24 -18.70 33.67 13.16
C VAL A 24 -19.57 33.50 11.91
N ILE A 25 -19.03 32.97 10.81
CA ILE A 25 -19.79 32.66 9.60
C ILE A 25 -20.93 31.70 9.91
N GLY A 26 -20.64 30.59 10.58
CA GLY A 26 -21.64 29.59 10.97
C GLY A 26 -22.75 30.17 11.86
N LYS A 27 -22.39 31.02 12.83
CA LYS A 27 -23.36 31.73 13.69
C LYS A 27 -24.25 32.70 12.91
N VAL A 28 -23.68 33.47 11.99
CA VAL A 28 -24.43 34.41 11.13
C VAL A 28 -25.37 33.65 10.20
N VAL A 29 -24.92 32.54 9.62
CA VAL A 29 -25.73 31.68 8.73
C VAL A 29 -26.93 31.10 9.46
N LYS A 30 -26.73 30.55 10.66
CA LYS A 30 -27.80 30.02 11.51
C LYS A 30 -28.77 31.12 11.97
N ARG A 31 -28.25 32.20 12.57
CA ARG A 31 -29.07 33.26 13.20
C ARG A 31 -29.90 34.05 12.19
N ASN A 32 -29.34 34.29 11.00
CA ASN A 32 -29.97 35.13 9.99
C ASN A 32 -30.61 34.31 8.86
N HIS A 33 -30.73 32.98 9.01
CA HIS A 33 -31.32 32.08 8.03
C HIS A 33 -30.76 32.26 6.61
N ARG A 34 -29.43 32.33 6.49
CA ARG A 34 -28.76 32.57 5.20
C ARG A 34 -28.36 31.28 4.53
N ASN A 35 -28.16 31.34 3.21
CA ASN A 35 -27.59 30.24 2.46
C ASN A 35 -26.06 30.29 2.56
N LEU A 36 -25.44 29.11 2.62
CA LEU A 36 -23.99 28.93 2.58
C LEU A 36 -23.69 27.66 1.77
N SER A 37 -22.62 27.68 1.01
CA SER A 37 -21.99 26.49 0.46
C SER A 37 -20.51 26.55 0.77
N ALA A 38 -19.96 25.50 1.36
CA ALA A 38 -18.58 25.44 1.79
C ALA A 38 -17.93 24.13 1.34
N ALA A 39 -16.62 24.14 1.14
CA ALA A 39 -15.85 22.95 0.81
C ALA A 39 -14.55 22.91 1.63
N TRP A 40 -14.19 21.74 2.11
CA TRP A 40 -12.87 21.45 2.69
C TRP A 40 -12.03 20.72 1.64
N ILE A 41 -10.83 21.22 1.39
CA ILE A 41 -9.92 20.70 0.37
C ILE A 41 -8.63 20.25 1.05
N ASP A 42 -8.23 19.00 0.83
CA ASP A 42 -6.99 18.40 1.34
C ASP A 42 -6.02 18.10 0.18
N TYR A 43 -4.73 18.39 0.36
CA TYR A 43 -3.67 18.06 -0.59
C TYR A 43 -2.95 16.77 -0.18
N LYS A 44 -2.75 15.86 -1.12
CA LYS A 44 -2.07 14.59 -0.85
C LYS A 44 -0.59 14.83 -0.58
N LYS A 45 -0.15 14.59 0.66
CA LYS A 45 1.24 14.79 1.12
C LYS A 45 1.75 16.19 0.76
N ALA A 46 1.04 17.23 1.18
CA ALA A 46 1.21 18.59 0.65
C ALA A 46 2.68 19.07 0.63
N PHE A 47 3.40 18.96 1.75
CA PHE A 47 4.81 19.35 1.85
C PHE A 47 5.73 18.51 0.95
N ASP A 48 5.47 17.22 0.75
CA ASP A 48 6.28 16.32 -0.08
C ASP A 48 5.96 16.44 -1.58
N SER A 49 4.84 17.08 -1.92
CA SER A 49 4.28 17.08 -3.27
C SER A 49 4.64 18.31 -4.09
N VAL A 50 5.08 19.41 -3.46
CA VAL A 50 5.39 20.65 -4.20
C VAL A 50 6.58 20.44 -5.14
N PRO A 51 6.45 20.66 -6.46
CA PRO A 51 7.59 20.51 -7.36
C PRO A 51 8.67 21.56 -7.10
N HIS A 52 9.95 21.16 -7.13
CA HIS A 52 11.07 22.11 -6.97
C HIS A 52 11.07 23.19 -8.06
N THR A 53 10.64 22.85 -9.27
CA THR A 53 10.47 23.79 -10.37
C THR A 53 9.43 24.86 -10.04
N TRP A 54 8.30 24.48 -9.46
CA TRP A 54 7.30 25.42 -8.95
C TRP A 54 7.85 26.26 -7.79
N LEU A 55 8.59 25.67 -6.85
CA LEU A 55 9.22 26.40 -5.75
C LEU A 55 10.20 27.48 -6.25
N LYS A 56 11.00 27.20 -7.28
CA LYS A 56 11.87 28.20 -7.93
C LYS A 56 11.05 29.28 -8.62
N ARG A 57 10.04 28.86 -9.39
CA ARG A 57 9.18 29.78 -10.14
C ARG A 57 8.40 30.71 -9.24
N VAL A 58 7.91 30.23 -8.10
CA VAL A 58 7.14 31.09 -7.19
C VAL A 58 8.02 32.23 -6.65
N LEU A 59 9.30 31.97 -6.39
CA LEU A 59 10.24 33.02 -5.98
C LEU A 59 10.47 34.04 -7.10
N GLU A 60 10.45 33.64 -8.37
CA GLU A 60 10.48 34.55 -9.52
C GLU A 60 9.23 35.42 -9.60
N LEU A 61 8.06 34.80 -9.43
CA LEU A 61 6.77 35.49 -9.43
C LEU A 61 6.70 36.54 -8.31
N TYR A 62 7.26 36.23 -7.14
CA TYR A 62 7.40 37.18 -6.04
C TYR A 62 8.59 38.15 -6.18
N LYS A 63 9.34 38.09 -7.28
CA LYS A 63 10.51 38.93 -7.54
C LYS A 63 11.54 38.90 -6.41
N VAL A 64 11.72 37.73 -5.80
CA VAL A 64 12.75 37.52 -4.79
C VAL A 64 14.11 37.74 -5.45
N ASN A 65 15.04 38.38 -4.72
CA ASN A 65 16.38 38.71 -5.22
C ASN A 65 17.05 37.48 -5.86
N CYS A 66 17.68 37.65 -7.02
CA CYS A 66 18.32 36.56 -7.76
C CYS A 66 19.36 35.80 -6.91
N THR A 67 20.13 36.49 -6.07
CA THR A 67 21.09 35.87 -5.16
C THR A 67 20.42 34.89 -4.21
N VAL A 68 19.28 35.28 -3.64
CA VAL A 68 18.50 34.40 -2.73
C VAL A 68 17.91 33.23 -3.51
N ARG A 69 17.36 33.47 -4.72
CA ARG A 69 16.85 32.40 -5.60
C ARG A 69 17.93 31.39 -5.97
N ASP A 70 19.14 31.87 -6.27
CA ASP A 70 20.27 31.03 -6.65
C ASP A 70 20.77 30.21 -5.46
N VAL A 71 20.88 30.82 -4.28
CA VAL A 71 21.21 30.10 -3.03
C VAL A 71 20.18 29.02 -2.77
N LEU A 72 18.89 29.36 -2.75
CA LEU A 72 17.82 28.38 -2.51
C LEU A 72 17.76 27.30 -3.59
N GLY A 73 18.00 27.65 -4.85
CA GLY A 73 18.07 26.73 -5.97
C GLY A 73 19.24 25.74 -5.87
N ARG A 74 20.42 26.22 -5.43
CA ARG A 74 21.62 25.39 -5.19
C ARG A 74 21.44 24.51 -3.96
N CYS A 75 20.92 25.06 -2.87
CA CYS A 75 20.58 24.32 -1.66
C CYS A 75 19.61 23.18 -2.00
N MET A 76 18.48 23.47 -2.67
CA MET A 76 17.55 22.45 -3.16
C MET A 76 18.22 21.40 -4.05
N GLY A 77 19.15 21.84 -4.90
CA GLY A 77 19.92 20.95 -5.75
C GLY A 77 20.78 19.96 -4.97
N GLN A 78 21.23 20.33 -3.77
CA GLN A 78 22.07 19.52 -2.88
C GLN A 78 21.27 18.74 -1.84
N TRP A 79 19.95 18.98 -1.74
CA TRP A 79 19.11 18.27 -0.78
C TRP A 79 19.18 16.77 -1.04
N SER A 80 19.75 16.09 -0.06
CA SER A 80 19.82 14.65 0.00
C SER A 80 19.66 14.22 1.45
N THR A 81 19.16 13.02 1.64
CA THR A 81 19.14 12.37 2.95
C THR A 81 19.99 11.11 2.91
N ILE A 82 20.52 10.71 4.05
CA ILE A 82 21.33 9.52 4.20
C ILE A 82 20.60 8.59 5.17
N LEU A 83 20.45 7.33 4.79
CA LEU A 83 19.94 6.30 5.70
C LEU A 83 21.14 5.66 6.41
N CYS A 84 21.24 5.85 7.73
CA CYS A 84 22.32 5.26 8.54
C CYS A 84 21.79 4.05 9.33
N HIS A 85 22.53 2.94 9.30
CA HIS A 85 22.33 1.80 10.20
C HIS A 85 23.17 1.99 11.49
N LEU A 86 22.60 1.71 12.66
CA LEU A 86 23.28 1.88 13.95
C LEU A 86 24.41 0.85 14.12
N GLY A 87 25.67 1.28 14.05
CA GLY A 87 26.84 0.44 14.37
C GLY A 87 28.01 0.48 13.38
N GLU A 88 27.83 1.03 12.18
CA GLU A 88 28.88 1.10 11.16
C GLU A 88 29.54 2.48 11.08
N ARG A 89 30.87 2.51 10.89
CA ARG A 89 31.63 3.73 10.55
C ARG A 89 31.46 4.02 9.06
N MET A 90 31.03 5.24 8.76
CA MET A 90 30.68 5.70 7.42
C MET A 90 31.86 5.75 6.45
N THR A 91 31.67 5.21 5.24
CA THR A 91 32.38 5.64 4.03
C THR A 91 31.40 6.24 3.02
N ALA A 92 31.91 7.17 2.21
CA ALA A 92 31.21 8.29 1.60
C ALA A 92 30.38 7.98 0.34
N ALA A 93 29.52 8.94 -0.03
CA ALA A 93 28.81 9.14 -1.30
C ALA A 93 27.67 8.18 -1.71
N GLU A 94 27.73 6.88 -1.43
CA GLU A 94 26.78 5.90 -2.01
C GLU A 94 25.37 5.87 -1.36
N ASN A 95 25.23 6.44 -0.16
CA ASN A 95 23.98 6.40 0.62
C ASN A 95 23.11 7.67 0.53
N HIS A 96 23.39 8.58 -0.41
CA HIS A 96 22.66 9.85 -0.54
C HIS A 96 21.41 9.71 -1.43
N ILE A 97 20.22 9.75 -0.82
CA ILE A 97 18.95 9.85 -1.51
C ILE A 97 18.67 11.31 -1.84
N ARG A 98 18.77 11.69 -3.12
CA ARG A 98 18.48 13.06 -3.56
C ARG A 98 16.99 13.36 -3.53
N ILE A 99 16.64 14.50 -2.94
CA ILE A 99 15.26 14.97 -2.85
C ILE A 99 14.95 15.78 -4.10
N ARG A 100 13.93 15.35 -4.85
CA ARG A 100 13.56 15.94 -6.16
C ARG A 100 12.25 16.73 -6.15
N ARG A 101 11.46 16.59 -5.09
CA ARG A 101 10.20 17.29 -4.87
C ARG A 101 9.96 17.43 -3.37
N GLY A 102 9.11 18.37 -3.04
CA GLY A 102 8.73 18.70 -1.69
C GLY A 102 9.65 19.71 -1.03
N ILE A 103 9.33 20.01 0.22
CA ILE A 103 10.05 20.98 1.04
C ILE A 103 10.12 20.46 2.46
N PHE A 104 11.28 20.60 3.11
CA PHE A 104 11.53 19.96 4.41
C PHE A 104 10.64 20.50 5.52
N GLN A 105 9.97 19.61 6.24
CA GLN A 105 9.25 19.97 7.47
C GLN A 105 10.25 20.16 8.63
N GLY A 106 10.06 21.23 9.41
CA GLY A 106 10.90 21.53 10.58
C GLY A 106 12.06 22.51 10.32
N ASP A 107 12.36 22.84 9.06
CA ASP A 107 13.23 23.96 8.72
C ASP A 107 12.52 25.31 8.94
N CYS A 108 13.27 26.38 9.22
CA CYS A 108 12.69 27.69 9.54
C CYS A 108 12.13 28.42 8.31
N LEU A 109 12.69 28.21 7.12
CA LEU A 109 12.25 28.85 5.87
C LEU A 109 11.17 28.03 5.15
N SER A 110 11.22 26.71 5.27
CA SER A 110 10.29 25.83 4.56
C SER A 110 8.80 26.16 4.73
N PRO A 111 8.29 26.46 5.95
CA PRO A 111 6.88 26.78 6.14
C PRO A 111 6.43 28.03 5.36
N ILE A 112 7.26 29.09 5.34
CA ILE A 112 6.91 30.31 4.61
C ILE A 112 7.02 30.10 3.09
N TRP A 113 8.04 29.36 2.63
CA TRP A 113 8.19 29.05 1.21
C TRP A 113 7.09 28.13 0.69
N PHE A 114 6.65 27.17 1.50
CA PHE A 114 5.46 26.36 1.23
C PHE A 114 4.20 27.23 1.13
N CYS A 115 3.95 28.12 2.10
CA CYS A 115 2.81 29.04 2.04
C CYS A 115 2.85 29.93 0.80
N LEU A 116 4.03 30.41 0.39
CA LEU A 116 4.20 31.17 -0.85
C LEU A 116 3.82 30.36 -2.09
N SER A 117 4.10 29.05 -2.11
CA SER A 117 3.77 28.16 -3.23
C SER A 117 2.27 28.01 -3.49
N LEU A 118 1.43 28.06 -2.43
CA LEU A 118 -0.03 28.01 -2.53
C LEU A 118 -0.68 29.40 -2.58
N ASN A 119 0.06 30.46 -2.27
CA ASN A 119 -0.51 31.80 -2.19
C ASN A 119 -1.11 32.33 -3.51
N PRO A 120 -0.61 31.99 -4.72
CA PRO A 120 -1.28 32.40 -5.96
C PRO A 120 -2.72 31.87 -6.08
N LEU A 121 -3.04 30.68 -5.56
CA LEU A 121 -4.41 30.17 -5.48
C LEU A 121 -5.29 31.11 -4.64
N SER A 122 -4.78 31.59 -3.52
CA SER A 122 -5.50 32.55 -2.67
C SER A 122 -5.89 33.82 -3.45
N THR A 123 -4.95 34.35 -4.25
CA THR A 123 -5.18 35.51 -5.10
C THR A 123 -6.23 35.23 -6.19
N LEU A 124 -6.18 34.06 -6.84
CA LEU A 124 -7.17 33.67 -7.85
C LEU A 124 -8.58 33.53 -7.24
N LEU A 125 -8.68 32.92 -6.06
CA LEU A 125 -9.96 32.76 -5.34
C LEU A 125 -10.54 34.12 -4.92
N GLU A 126 -9.73 35.05 -4.42
CA GLU A 126 -10.14 36.43 -4.12
C GLU A 126 -10.55 37.19 -5.38
N GLY A 127 -9.82 37.03 -6.48
CA GLY A 127 -10.09 37.65 -7.77
C GLY A 127 -11.38 37.19 -8.45
N SER A 128 -11.92 36.03 -8.09
CA SER A 128 -13.19 35.50 -8.62
C SER A 128 -14.41 36.38 -8.31
N GLY A 129 -14.31 37.26 -7.31
CA GLY A 129 -15.44 38.05 -6.82
C GLY A 129 -16.56 37.22 -6.15
N ARG A 130 -16.36 35.91 -5.97
CA ARG A 130 -17.27 35.02 -5.21
C ARG A 130 -16.97 35.11 -3.71
N GLY A 131 -17.59 34.25 -2.91
CA GLY A 131 -17.41 34.26 -1.46
C GLY A 131 -18.70 34.40 -0.65
N PHE A 132 -18.57 34.26 0.67
CA PHE A 132 -19.62 34.56 1.64
C PHE A 132 -19.43 35.95 2.24
N GLN A 133 -20.46 36.78 2.19
CA GLN A 133 -20.40 38.14 2.72
C GLN A 133 -21.02 38.20 4.13
N LEU A 134 -20.27 38.58 5.17
CA LEU A 134 -20.77 38.61 6.55
C LEU A 134 -21.88 39.66 6.77
N ARG A 135 -21.72 40.86 6.21
CA ARG A 135 -22.69 41.97 6.27
C ARG A 135 -22.84 42.60 4.89
N LYS A 136 -24.04 43.04 4.52
CA LYS A 136 -24.29 43.76 3.26
C LYS A 136 -23.31 44.93 3.11
N GLY A 137 -22.58 44.96 1.98
CA GLY A 137 -21.53 45.96 1.70
C GLY A 137 -20.15 45.66 2.29
N GLY A 138 -19.98 44.61 3.11
CA GLY A 138 -18.68 44.20 3.65
C GLY A 138 -17.87 43.32 2.69
N THR A 139 -16.62 43.04 3.05
CA THR A 139 -15.73 42.16 2.28
C THR A 139 -16.28 40.73 2.20
N LYS A 140 -16.16 40.10 1.02
CA LYS A 140 -16.51 38.70 0.82
C LYS A 140 -15.35 37.82 1.33
N VAL A 141 -15.69 36.81 2.13
CA VAL A 141 -14.75 35.77 2.55
C VAL A 141 -14.86 34.64 1.54
N THR A 142 -13.84 34.47 0.70
CA THR A 142 -13.79 33.41 -0.32
C THR A 142 -13.27 32.10 0.25
N HIS A 143 -12.24 32.17 1.09
CA HIS A 143 -11.58 31.00 1.64
C HIS A 143 -10.82 31.31 2.93
N LEU A 144 -10.44 30.26 3.65
CA LEU A 144 -9.49 30.28 4.75
C LEU A 144 -8.36 29.31 4.42
N PHE A 145 -7.13 29.77 4.56
CA PHE A 145 -5.94 28.95 4.48
C PHE A 145 -5.25 28.89 5.84
N TYR A 146 -4.81 27.69 6.22
CA TYR A 146 -3.81 27.49 7.26
C TYR A 146 -2.81 26.43 6.80
N MET A 147 -1.63 26.86 6.35
CA MET A 147 -0.68 25.98 5.66
C MET A 147 -1.35 25.33 4.42
N ASP A 148 -1.53 24.01 4.42
CA ASP A 148 -2.17 23.20 3.38
C ASP A 148 -3.69 23.06 3.57
N ASP A 149 -4.22 23.29 4.77
CA ASP A 149 -5.65 23.24 5.04
C ASP A 149 -6.38 24.40 4.34
N LEU A 150 -7.26 24.06 3.38
CA LEU A 150 -8.07 25.01 2.62
C LEU A 150 -9.56 24.78 2.87
N LYS A 151 -10.25 25.83 3.30
CA LYS A 151 -11.71 25.87 3.37
C LYS A 151 -12.27 26.97 2.48
N LEU A 152 -13.14 26.61 1.53
CA LEU A 152 -13.84 27.53 0.62
C LEU A 152 -15.21 27.93 1.18
N PHE A 153 -15.63 29.15 0.89
CA PHE A 153 -16.94 29.70 1.27
C PHE A 153 -17.62 30.36 0.08
N ALA A 154 -18.91 30.10 -0.09
CA ALA A 154 -19.73 30.67 -1.14
C ALA A 154 -21.16 30.92 -0.66
N SER A 155 -21.84 31.89 -1.26
CA SER A 155 -23.24 32.18 -0.95
C SER A 155 -24.24 31.22 -1.62
N SER A 156 -23.81 30.41 -2.58
CA SER A 156 -24.64 29.48 -3.36
C SER A 156 -23.80 28.31 -3.89
N ARG A 157 -24.47 27.22 -4.31
CA ARG A 157 -23.83 26.06 -4.94
C ARG A 157 -23.05 26.45 -6.20
N SER A 158 -23.65 27.26 -7.07
CA SER A 158 -23.01 27.76 -8.29
C SER A 158 -21.71 28.51 -8.01
N HIS A 159 -21.71 29.39 -7.01
CA HIS A 159 -20.49 30.13 -6.65
C HIS A 159 -19.43 29.20 -6.05
N LEU A 160 -19.83 28.14 -5.34
CA LEU A 160 -18.87 27.16 -4.84
C LEU A 160 -18.23 26.37 -5.98
N MET A 161 -19.00 25.98 -6.99
CA MET A 161 -18.49 25.28 -8.18
C MET A 161 -17.42 26.10 -8.91
N GLU A 162 -17.63 27.42 -9.04
CA GLU A 162 -16.62 28.31 -9.64
C GLU A 162 -15.31 28.34 -8.82
N LEU A 163 -15.40 28.40 -7.48
CA LEU A 163 -14.22 28.38 -6.61
C LEU A 163 -13.50 27.02 -6.65
N LEU A 164 -14.25 25.92 -6.73
CA LEU A 164 -13.69 24.58 -6.92
C LEU A 164 -12.98 24.47 -8.26
N ASN A 165 -13.56 24.99 -9.35
CA ASN A 165 -12.92 24.97 -10.66
C ASN A 165 -11.58 25.71 -10.67
N ILE A 166 -11.53 26.90 -10.07
CA ILE A 166 -10.27 27.67 -9.89
C ILE A 166 -9.24 26.84 -9.11
N THR A 167 -9.69 26.15 -8.07
CA THR A 167 -8.83 25.29 -7.25
C THR A 167 -8.26 24.14 -8.08
N CYS A 168 -9.10 23.39 -8.79
CA CYS A 168 -8.69 22.29 -9.68
C CYS A 168 -7.67 22.74 -10.72
N GLU A 169 -7.99 23.82 -11.45
CA GLU A 169 -7.14 24.34 -12.51
C GLU A 169 -5.77 24.74 -11.98
N PHE A 170 -5.74 25.42 -10.82
CA PHE A 170 -4.49 25.77 -10.17
C PHE A 170 -3.70 24.54 -9.71
N SER A 171 -4.35 23.61 -8.99
CA SER A 171 -3.71 22.39 -8.47
C SER A 171 -3.12 21.54 -9.59
N ASN A 172 -3.83 21.40 -10.71
CA ASN A 172 -3.34 20.71 -11.91
C ASN A 172 -2.14 21.43 -12.53
N SER A 173 -2.19 22.76 -12.63
CA SER A 173 -1.10 23.57 -13.19
C SER A 173 0.20 23.43 -12.40
N ILE A 174 0.11 23.31 -11.06
CA ILE A 174 1.28 23.11 -10.20
C ILE A 174 1.58 21.63 -9.91
N ARG A 175 0.82 20.72 -10.52
CA ARG A 175 0.96 19.25 -10.41
C ARG A 175 0.89 18.75 -8.96
N MET A 176 0.02 19.35 -8.15
CA MET A 176 -0.28 18.90 -6.79
C MET A 176 -1.65 18.21 -6.75
N GLU A 177 -1.68 16.94 -6.37
CA GLU A 177 -2.90 16.14 -6.29
C GLU A 177 -3.74 16.46 -5.04
N LEU A 178 -5.05 16.51 -5.21
CA LEU A 178 -6.02 16.60 -4.11
C LEU A 178 -6.32 15.21 -3.53
N GLY A 179 -6.37 15.11 -2.20
CA GLY A 179 -6.79 13.93 -1.46
C GLY A 179 -8.31 13.83 -1.40
N THR A 180 -8.97 13.56 -2.54
CA THR A 180 -10.44 13.66 -2.71
C THR A 180 -11.26 12.92 -1.64
N TYR A 181 -10.77 11.80 -1.13
CA TYR A 181 -11.41 11.01 -0.05
C TYR A 181 -11.47 11.72 1.31
N LYS A 182 -10.68 12.78 1.52
CA LYS A 182 -10.70 13.66 2.68
C LYS A 182 -11.29 15.04 2.38
N CYS A 183 -11.59 15.34 1.13
CA CYS A 183 -12.34 16.54 0.79
C CYS A 183 -13.82 16.34 1.13
N ALA A 184 -14.53 17.42 1.46
CA ALA A 184 -15.96 17.36 1.69
C ALA A 184 -16.66 18.67 1.31
N VAL A 185 -17.96 18.59 1.01
CA VAL A 185 -18.81 19.76 0.73
C VAL A 185 -19.98 19.82 1.70
N LEU A 186 -20.35 21.04 2.08
CA LEU A 186 -21.53 21.32 2.90
C LEU A 186 -22.40 22.38 2.22
N HIS A 187 -23.69 22.08 2.09
CA HIS A 187 -24.69 23.03 1.66
C HIS A 187 -25.65 23.35 2.79
N VAL A 188 -25.92 24.64 2.97
CA VAL A 188 -26.84 25.17 3.98
C VAL A 188 -27.85 26.06 3.27
N GLU A 189 -29.12 25.76 3.48
CA GLU A 189 -30.25 26.53 2.96
C GLU A 189 -31.08 27.06 4.13
N ARG A 190 -31.33 28.38 4.13
CA ARG A 190 -32.08 29.07 5.19
C ARG A 190 -31.59 28.78 6.61
N GLY A 191 -30.28 28.62 6.78
CA GLY A 191 -29.63 28.34 8.08
C GLY A 191 -29.67 26.88 8.54
N ARG A 192 -30.17 25.93 7.71
CA ARG A 192 -30.18 24.49 7.99
C ARG A 192 -29.38 23.72 6.95
N VAL A 193 -28.75 22.62 7.35
CA VAL A 193 -28.01 21.76 6.40
C VAL A 193 -29.00 21.21 5.38
N ALA A 194 -28.69 21.37 4.09
CA ALA A 194 -29.48 20.77 3.03
C ALA A 194 -29.09 19.30 2.91
N ASN A 195 -30.05 18.39 3.02
CA ASN A 195 -29.81 16.96 2.85
C ASN A 195 -29.61 16.63 1.38
N SER A 196 -28.42 16.14 1.04
CA SER A 196 -28.13 15.46 -0.21
C SER A 196 -27.28 14.25 0.14
N GLU A 197 -27.88 13.07 0.07
CA GLU A 197 -27.16 11.81 0.29
C GLU A 197 -26.40 11.45 -0.99
N GLY A 198 -25.06 11.50 -0.94
CA GLY A 198 -24.21 11.00 -2.02
C GLY A 198 -23.02 11.88 -2.40
N ILE A 199 -22.28 11.40 -3.39
CA ILE A 199 -21.24 12.15 -4.10
C ILE A 199 -21.95 13.01 -5.16
N ASP A 200 -21.74 14.32 -5.14
CA ASP A 200 -22.30 15.19 -6.18
C ASP A 200 -21.46 15.07 -7.46
N LEU A 201 -21.93 14.23 -8.39
CA LEU A 201 -21.29 13.97 -9.68
C LEU A 201 -21.26 15.20 -10.61
N SER A 202 -21.99 16.28 -10.28
CA SER A 202 -21.97 17.52 -11.06
C SER A 202 -20.75 18.40 -10.77
N MET A 203 -19.99 18.08 -9.72
CA MET A 203 -18.80 18.84 -9.36
C MET A 203 -17.57 18.45 -10.19
N PRO A 204 -16.62 19.39 -10.39
CA PRO A 204 -15.38 19.11 -11.12
C PRO A 204 -14.46 18.09 -10.41
N ILE A 205 -14.78 17.71 -9.17
CA ILE A 205 -14.09 16.68 -8.39
C ILE A 205 -15.15 15.85 -7.67
N ASN A 206 -15.03 14.52 -7.69
CA ASN A 206 -15.84 13.59 -6.91
C ASN A 206 -15.59 13.78 -5.41
N ILE A 207 -16.35 14.66 -4.77
CA ILE A 207 -16.25 14.98 -3.34
C ILE A 207 -17.55 14.56 -2.64
N ARG A 208 -17.43 14.01 -1.43
CA ARG A 208 -18.58 13.64 -0.60
C ARG A 208 -19.32 14.88 -0.11
N THR A 209 -20.65 14.86 -0.19
CA THR A 209 -21.49 15.88 0.44
C THR A 209 -21.87 15.45 1.85
N HIS A 210 -21.66 16.32 2.84
CA HIS A 210 -21.99 16.05 4.23
C HIS A 210 -23.49 16.21 4.49
N SER A 211 -24.04 15.23 5.21
CA SER A 211 -25.39 15.30 5.79
C SER A 211 -25.39 16.00 7.14
N GLU A 212 -26.57 16.33 7.68
CA GLU A 212 -26.70 16.97 9.00
C GLU A 212 -26.16 16.12 10.17
N ALA A 213 -26.05 14.80 9.98
CA ALA A 213 -25.56 13.86 11.00
C ALA A 213 -24.03 13.67 10.99
N GLU A 214 -23.33 14.22 10.00
CA GLU A 214 -21.89 14.04 9.81
C GLU A 214 -21.09 15.28 10.24
N THR A 215 -19.92 15.05 10.84
CA THR A 215 -18.98 16.12 11.21
C THR A 215 -17.71 16.02 10.39
N TYR A 216 -17.15 17.17 10.00
CA TYR A 216 -15.82 17.27 9.39
C TYR A 216 -14.79 17.76 10.42
N ARG A 217 -13.63 17.11 10.52
CA ARG A 217 -12.55 17.54 11.43
C ARG A 217 -11.64 18.53 10.72
N TYR A 218 -11.73 19.81 11.07
CA TYR A 218 -10.91 20.90 10.52
C TYR A 218 -10.11 21.59 11.63
N LEU A 219 -8.78 21.66 11.49
CA LEU A 219 -7.86 22.22 12.50
C LEU A 219 -8.13 21.65 13.92
N ASP A 220 -8.33 20.34 13.99
CA ASP A 220 -8.67 19.56 15.18
C ASP A 220 -10.02 19.86 15.85
N MET A 221 -10.90 20.60 15.17
CA MET A 221 -12.26 20.88 15.63
C MET A 221 -13.29 20.20 14.73
N SER A 222 -14.24 19.46 15.31
CA SER A 222 -15.37 18.88 14.58
C SER A 222 -16.37 19.97 14.17
N GLN A 223 -16.75 19.98 12.89
CA GLN A 223 -17.58 21.00 12.28
C GLN A 223 -18.82 20.41 11.60
N ILE A 224 -19.95 21.11 11.74
CA ILE A 224 -21.14 20.97 10.89
C ILE A 224 -21.27 22.29 10.11
N ILE A 225 -22.26 23.14 10.41
CA ILE A 225 -22.31 24.55 9.91
C ILE A 225 -21.26 25.44 10.60
N GLY A 226 -20.76 24.99 11.75
CA GLY A 226 -19.69 25.59 12.56
C GLY A 226 -19.23 24.55 13.59
N VAL A 227 -18.47 24.97 14.61
CA VAL A 227 -17.93 24.04 15.62
C VAL A 227 -19.06 23.35 16.42
N ASP A 228 -18.99 22.02 16.54
CA ASP A 228 -19.83 21.24 17.45
C ASP A 228 -19.35 21.41 18.90
N GLU A 229 -19.79 22.49 19.56
CA GLU A 229 -19.28 22.85 20.88
C GLU A 229 -19.53 21.77 21.96
N ALA A 230 -20.66 21.07 21.90
CA ALA A 230 -21.02 20.07 22.91
C ALA A 230 -20.20 18.78 22.74
N GLY A 231 -20.17 18.22 21.53
CA GLY A 231 -19.38 17.02 21.23
C GLY A 231 -17.88 17.26 21.41
N MET A 232 -17.39 18.45 21.04
CA MET A 232 -15.98 18.81 21.23
C MET A 232 -15.60 18.91 22.71
N LYS A 233 -16.40 19.58 23.55
CA LYS A 233 -16.12 19.65 25.00
C LYS A 233 -16.02 18.25 25.62
N GLN A 234 -16.93 17.35 25.25
CA GLN A 234 -16.93 15.98 25.74
C GLN A 234 -15.68 15.21 25.27
N SER A 235 -15.41 15.23 23.97
CA SER A 235 -14.24 14.54 23.39
C SER A 235 -12.92 15.03 23.97
N VAL A 236 -12.77 16.35 24.15
CA VAL A 236 -11.58 16.98 24.74
C VAL A 236 -11.41 16.54 26.20
N CYS A 237 -12.48 16.53 26.98
CA CYS A 237 -12.47 16.02 28.35
C CYS A 237 -12.04 14.55 28.41
N ASP A 238 -12.55 13.70 27.52
CA ASP A 238 -12.22 12.27 27.50
C ASP A 238 -10.75 12.03 27.17
N VAL A 239 -10.20 12.73 26.18
CA VAL A 239 -8.76 12.69 25.86
C VAL A 239 -7.92 13.20 27.02
N PHE A 240 -8.32 14.31 27.63
CA PHE A 240 -7.64 14.88 28.80
C PHE A 240 -7.57 13.87 29.95
N TYR A 241 -8.70 13.27 30.34
CA TYR A 241 -8.74 12.32 31.45
C TYR A 241 -8.07 10.98 31.12
N ALA A 242 -8.09 10.55 29.86
CA ALA A 242 -7.37 9.35 29.42
C ALA A 242 -5.85 9.55 29.53
N ARG A 243 -5.32 10.69 29.04
CA ARG A 243 -3.89 11.01 29.17
C ARG A 243 -3.50 11.20 30.63
N LEU A 244 -4.32 11.90 31.41
CA LEU A 244 -4.12 12.09 32.84
C LEU A 244 -4.02 10.75 33.57
N THR A 245 -4.96 9.83 33.33
CA THR A 245 -4.94 8.50 33.95
C THR A 245 -3.68 7.72 33.58
N LYS A 246 -3.26 7.74 32.32
CA LYS A 246 -2.01 7.08 31.88
C LYS A 246 -0.77 7.62 32.58
N VAL A 247 -0.64 8.95 32.68
CA VAL A 247 0.52 9.58 33.35
C VAL A 247 0.49 9.32 34.84
N LEU A 248 -0.66 9.41 35.50
CA LEU A 248 -0.77 9.17 36.94
C LEU A 248 -0.44 7.71 37.30
N ASN A 249 -0.90 6.75 36.48
CA ASN A 249 -0.64 5.32 36.68
C ASN A 249 0.77 4.88 36.25
N SER A 250 1.56 5.75 35.63
CA SER A 250 2.92 5.41 35.20
C SER A 250 3.89 5.35 36.38
N LEU A 251 5.01 4.66 36.18
CA LEU A 251 6.15 4.62 37.11
C LEU A 251 7.06 5.85 37.02
N LEU A 252 6.63 6.92 36.33
CA LEU A 252 7.41 8.14 36.20
C LEU A 252 7.63 8.82 37.55
N SER A 253 8.77 9.48 37.72
CA SER A 253 9.02 10.35 38.88
C SER A 253 8.02 11.50 38.93
N GLY A 254 7.81 12.09 40.10
CA GLY A 254 6.91 13.24 40.25
C GLY A 254 7.25 14.40 39.30
N ALA A 255 8.54 14.70 39.13
CA ALA A 255 9.02 15.71 38.19
C ALA A 255 8.64 15.38 36.73
N ASN A 256 8.84 14.13 36.31
CA ASN A 256 8.50 13.70 34.95
C ASN A 256 6.98 13.63 34.73
N LYS A 257 6.20 13.29 35.75
CA LYS A 257 4.73 13.37 35.71
C LYS A 257 4.26 14.81 35.53
N THR A 258 4.82 15.76 36.26
CA THR A 258 4.52 17.20 36.12
C THR A 258 4.92 17.72 34.74
N HIS A 259 6.09 17.31 34.23
CA HIS A 259 6.53 17.68 32.90
C HIS A 259 5.59 17.13 31.81
N ALA A 260 5.21 15.85 31.90
CA ALA A 260 4.22 15.24 30.99
C ALA A 260 2.83 15.88 31.10
N TYR A 261 2.43 16.29 32.30
CA TYR A 261 1.17 16.98 32.54
C TYR A 261 1.13 18.34 31.80
N ASN A 262 2.14 19.17 32.02
CA ASN A 262 2.22 20.50 31.41
C ASN A 262 2.48 20.42 29.89
N GLY A 263 3.27 19.45 29.43
CA GLY A 263 3.65 19.32 28.03
C GLY A 263 2.67 18.53 27.15
N SER A 264 1.83 17.67 27.72
CA SER A 264 1.01 16.74 26.90
C SER A 264 -0.44 16.58 27.37
N ILE A 265 -0.78 16.93 28.61
CA ILE A 265 -2.15 16.82 29.13
C ILE A 265 -2.86 18.18 29.05
N MET A 266 -2.33 19.22 29.72
CA MET A 266 -2.96 20.54 29.72
C MET A 266 -3.11 21.22 28.35
N PRO A 267 -2.17 21.06 27.40
CA PRO A 267 -2.32 21.66 26.08
C PRO A 267 -3.61 21.27 25.36
N VAL A 268 -4.16 20.06 25.64
CA VAL A 268 -5.43 19.58 25.08
C VAL A 268 -6.59 20.50 25.46
N LEU A 269 -6.66 20.93 26.73
CA LEU A 269 -7.68 21.87 27.20
C LEU A 269 -7.38 23.30 26.75
N MET A 270 -6.12 23.73 26.91
CA MET A 270 -5.70 25.10 26.60
C MET A 270 -5.97 25.51 25.16
N TYR A 271 -5.83 24.58 24.22
CA TYR A 271 -6.18 24.80 22.82
C TYR A 271 -7.64 25.27 22.66
N THR A 272 -8.55 24.69 23.46
CA THR A 272 -10.00 24.91 23.33
C THR A 272 -10.53 26.12 24.08
N PHE A 273 -9.87 26.61 25.13
CA PHE A 273 -10.39 27.72 25.95
C PHE A 273 -10.59 29.04 25.18
N GLY A 274 -9.86 29.23 24.08
CA GLY A 274 -10.05 30.38 23.20
C GLY A 274 -11.12 30.20 22.13
N MET A 275 -11.57 28.97 21.87
CA MET A 275 -12.40 28.58 20.72
C MET A 275 -13.81 28.16 21.13
N LEU A 276 -13.92 27.41 22.21
CA LEU A 276 -15.18 26.92 22.75
C LEU A 276 -15.65 27.82 23.88
N ARG A 277 -16.97 27.99 24.02
CA ARG A 277 -17.53 28.75 25.13
C ARG A 277 -17.58 27.89 26.39
N TRP A 278 -16.53 27.89 27.19
CA TRP A 278 -16.54 27.26 28.51
C TRP A 278 -17.29 28.12 29.52
N THR A 279 -18.38 27.58 30.08
CA THR A 279 -19.13 28.27 31.15
C THR A 279 -18.44 28.04 32.50
N GLN A 280 -18.73 28.90 33.48
CA GLN A 280 -18.22 28.70 34.85
C GLN A 280 -18.64 27.33 35.40
N THR A 281 -19.85 26.86 35.08
CA THR A 281 -20.34 25.53 35.47
C THR A 281 -19.50 24.42 34.84
N ASP A 282 -19.16 24.53 33.55
CA ASP A 282 -18.32 23.55 32.86
C ASP A 282 -16.93 23.48 33.51
N LEU A 283 -16.33 24.63 33.80
CA LEU A 283 -15.00 24.73 34.44
C LEU A 283 -15.02 24.16 35.85
N ASN A 284 -16.05 24.46 36.65
CA ASN A 284 -16.21 23.93 38.01
C ASN A 284 -16.43 22.41 38.00
N ALA A 285 -17.09 21.85 36.99
CA ALA A 285 -17.27 20.40 36.84
C ALA A 285 -15.94 19.71 36.44
N LEU A 286 -15.22 20.31 35.48
CA LEU A 286 -13.92 19.84 35.02
C LEU A 286 -12.90 19.84 36.17
N ASP A 287 -12.85 20.93 36.94
CA ASP A 287 -11.94 21.10 38.08
C ASP A 287 -12.21 20.08 39.19
N ARG A 288 -13.48 19.91 39.61
CA ARG A 288 -13.86 18.90 40.62
C ARG A 288 -13.43 17.49 40.22
N LYS A 289 -13.70 17.08 38.99
CA LYS A 289 -13.34 15.75 38.48
C LYS A 289 -11.83 15.61 38.28
N HIS A 290 -11.13 16.69 37.94
CA HIS A 290 -9.67 16.71 37.82
C HIS A 290 -9.00 16.54 39.19
N ILE A 291 -9.40 17.33 40.20
CA ILE A 291 -8.90 17.24 41.57
C ILE A 291 -9.15 15.85 42.15
N ALA A 292 -10.34 15.27 41.95
CA ALA A 292 -10.65 13.92 42.40
C ALA A 292 -9.68 12.87 41.79
N ASN A 293 -9.36 12.96 40.50
CA ASN A 293 -8.43 12.02 39.87
C ASN A 293 -6.99 12.16 40.41
N LEU A 294 -6.51 13.39 40.65
CA LEU A 294 -5.19 13.62 41.24
C LEU A 294 -5.09 13.02 42.66
N GLN A 295 -6.16 13.15 43.45
CA GLN A 295 -6.21 12.67 44.83
C GLN A 295 -6.33 11.14 44.91
N PHE A 296 -7.25 10.54 44.14
CA PHE A 296 -7.55 9.11 44.24
C PHE A 296 -6.57 8.20 43.49
N LYS A 297 -5.97 8.66 42.38
CA LYS A 297 -5.11 7.82 41.53
C LYS A 297 -3.63 8.20 41.56
N GLY A 298 -3.32 9.46 41.86
CA GLY A 298 -1.94 9.96 41.83
C GLY A 298 -1.18 9.85 43.16
N GLY A 299 -1.87 9.59 44.28
CA GLY A 299 -1.27 9.65 45.62
C GLY A 299 -0.79 11.05 46.03
N PHE A 300 -1.09 12.08 45.24
CA PHE A 300 -0.71 13.46 45.53
C PHE A 300 -1.71 14.09 46.50
N LYS A 301 -1.30 14.29 47.76
CA LYS A 301 -1.85 15.39 48.57
C LYS A 301 -1.14 16.66 48.09
N PRO A 302 -1.77 17.59 47.37
CA PRO A 302 -1.09 18.79 46.92
C PRO A 302 -0.78 19.66 48.14
N ILE A 303 0.47 19.64 48.57
CA ILE A 303 1.05 20.64 49.46
C ILE A 303 2.13 21.34 48.62
N MET A 304 1.81 22.52 48.13
CA MET A 304 2.68 23.29 47.25
C MET A 304 3.39 24.36 48.08
N THR A 305 4.72 24.46 48.00
CA THR A 305 5.48 25.45 48.76
C THR A 305 5.95 26.57 47.83
N TYR A 306 5.45 27.79 47.99
CA TYR A 306 5.88 28.97 47.22
C TYR A 306 6.28 30.08 48.17
N LYS A 307 7.46 30.69 47.94
CA LYS A 307 8.10 31.65 48.86
C LYS A 307 8.08 31.18 50.32
N ASN A 308 8.45 29.92 50.55
CA ASN A 308 8.48 29.25 51.86
C ASN A 308 7.12 29.11 52.59
N LYS A 309 5.97 29.28 51.92
CA LYS A 309 4.64 28.97 52.49
C LYS A 309 4.02 27.77 51.79
N LYS A 310 3.44 26.86 52.59
CA LYS A 310 2.77 25.63 52.13
C LYS A 310 1.27 25.87 51.96
N PHE A 311 0.75 25.57 50.78
CA PHE A 311 -0.66 25.73 50.40
C PHE A 311 -1.30 24.37 50.14
N SER A 312 -2.54 24.16 50.57
CA SER A 312 -3.28 22.91 50.34
C SER A 312 -4.71 23.15 49.87
N ARG A 313 -5.22 22.24 49.03
CA ARG A 313 -6.59 22.27 48.47
C ARG A 313 -6.85 23.51 47.60
N THR A 314 -7.94 24.23 47.81
CA THR A 314 -8.43 25.33 46.95
C THR A 314 -7.42 26.48 46.80
N GLU A 315 -6.61 26.75 47.83
CA GLU A 315 -5.57 27.81 47.79
C GLU A 315 -4.44 27.52 46.79
N ALA A 316 -4.19 26.23 46.50
CA ALA A 316 -3.18 25.84 45.50
C ALA A 316 -3.67 26.10 44.06
N ALA A 317 -4.98 26.07 43.82
CA ALA A 317 -5.58 26.38 42.53
C ALA A 317 -5.52 27.89 42.23
N ASP A 318 -5.76 28.74 43.22
CA ASP A 318 -5.62 30.20 43.09
C ASP A 318 -4.16 30.63 42.91
N ALA A 319 -3.22 29.99 43.63
CA ALA A 319 -1.79 30.22 43.43
C ALA A 319 -1.30 29.75 42.04
N PHE A 320 -1.86 28.65 41.51
CA PHE A 320 -1.58 28.18 40.15
C PHE A 320 -2.14 29.14 39.09
N ALA A 321 -3.33 29.69 39.29
CA ALA A 321 -3.92 30.72 38.41
C ALA A 321 -3.08 32.02 38.39
N HIS A 322 -2.52 32.42 39.54
CA HIS A 322 -1.60 33.57 39.64
C HIS A 322 -0.22 33.30 39.01
N TYR A 323 0.30 32.07 39.09
CA TYR A 323 1.49 31.67 38.35
C TYR A 323 1.23 31.71 36.83
N PHE A 324 0.05 31.23 36.40
CA PHE A 324 -0.36 31.23 34.98
C PHE A 324 -0.45 32.64 34.37
N SER A 325 -0.86 33.65 35.15
CA SER A 325 -0.93 35.05 34.68
C SER A 325 0.43 35.74 34.60
N SER A 326 1.42 35.30 35.38
CA SER A 326 2.78 35.89 35.41
C SER A 326 3.74 35.31 34.37
N VAL A 327 3.45 34.14 33.79
CA VAL A 327 4.28 33.48 32.77
C VAL A 327 3.94 33.97 31.34
N PHE A 328 2.83 34.68 31.13
CA PHE A 328 2.32 35.04 29.80
C PHE A 328 2.05 36.55 29.58
N LEU A 329 2.95 37.40 30.05
CA LEU A 329 3.17 38.72 29.44
C LEU A 329 4.59 38.77 28.87
N PRO A 330 4.78 38.63 27.55
CA PRO A 330 6.09 38.78 26.96
C PRO A 330 6.53 40.25 27.04
N ASN A 331 7.69 40.50 27.64
CA ASN A 331 8.46 41.69 27.31
C ASN A 331 8.88 41.57 25.84
N ASN A 332 8.52 42.56 25.04
CA ASN A 332 8.95 42.65 23.64
C ASN A 332 10.47 42.57 23.53
N PRO A 333 11.03 41.71 22.66
CA PRO A 333 12.41 41.88 22.25
C PRO A 333 12.52 43.15 21.39
N ILE A 334 13.34 44.09 21.84
CA ILE A 334 13.77 45.26 21.07
C ILE A 334 14.85 44.76 20.10
N LEU A 335 14.59 44.87 18.80
CA LEU A 335 15.62 44.69 17.77
C LEU A 335 16.28 46.05 17.49
N ASP A 336 17.59 46.10 17.65
CA ASP A 336 18.46 47.23 17.32
C ASP A 336 18.45 47.46 15.78
N PRO A 337 18.06 48.66 15.30
CA PRO A 337 18.02 48.97 13.87
C PRO A 337 19.39 49.12 13.18
N ASN A 338 20.50 49.07 13.92
CA ASN A 338 21.80 49.52 13.40
C ASN A 338 22.78 48.43 12.91
N GLN A 339 22.37 47.18 12.76
CA GLN A 339 23.18 46.19 12.00
C GLN A 339 22.78 46.15 10.53
N VAL A 340 23.20 47.20 9.81
CA VAL A 340 23.15 47.29 8.35
C VAL A 340 24.40 46.63 7.77
N CYS A 341 24.24 45.50 7.08
CA CYS A 341 25.25 45.03 6.13
C CYS A 341 25.06 45.81 4.81
N THR A 342 26.02 46.67 4.52
CA THR A 342 26.20 47.40 3.27
C THR A 342 26.64 46.43 2.17
N ALA A 343 25.75 46.17 1.21
CA ALA A 343 26.14 45.65 -0.09
C ALA A 343 25.26 46.28 -1.19
N ASN A 344 25.90 47.15 -1.95
CA ASN A 344 25.45 47.87 -3.15
C ASN A 344 24.16 47.37 -3.82
N ILE A 345 23.07 48.12 -3.62
CA ILE A 345 21.84 48.01 -4.40
C ILE A 345 22.01 48.87 -5.66
N VAL A 346 22.13 48.21 -6.82
CA VAL A 346 21.86 48.85 -8.11
C VAL A 346 20.34 48.98 -8.26
N PRO A 347 19.79 50.17 -8.52
CA PRO A 347 18.35 50.38 -8.59
C PRO A 347 17.84 49.92 -9.97
N HIS A 348 17.27 48.72 -10.04
CA HIS A 348 16.38 48.36 -11.15
C HIS A 348 14.93 48.35 -10.67
N GLY A 349 14.15 49.24 -11.28
CA GLY A 349 12.84 49.67 -10.85
C GLY A 349 11.72 48.64 -11.03
N GLY A 350 10.60 48.96 -10.37
CA GLY A 350 9.29 48.35 -10.60
C GLY A 350 8.95 47.21 -9.65
N TYR A 351 8.54 47.53 -8.43
CA TYR A 351 7.67 46.64 -7.65
C TYR A 351 6.44 46.34 -8.50
N VAL A 352 6.32 45.11 -9.01
CA VAL A 352 5.08 44.67 -9.66
C VAL A 352 4.08 44.41 -8.55
N ASN A 353 2.85 44.87 -8.75
CA ASN A 353 1.76 44.73 -7.81
C ASN A 353 1.47 43.23 -7.57
N ILE A 354 1.93 42.69 -6.44
CA ILE A 354 1.89 41.28 -6.00
C ILE A 354 0.44 40.77 -5.77
N ARG A 355 -0.57 41.52 -6.21
CA ARG A 355 -1.99 41.24 -5.95
C ARG A 355 -2.76 40.73 -7.17
N ASN A 356 -2.17 40.71 -8.36
CA ASN A 356 -2.84 40.25 -9.56
C ASN A 356 -2.02 39.14 -10.21
N PHE A 357 -2.23 37.90 -9.79
CA PHE A 357 -1.79 36.73 -10.54
C PHE A 357 -2.90 36.32 -11.50
N THR A 358 -2.58 36.18 -12.77
CA THR A 358 -3.51 35.64 -13.77
C THR A 358 -3.27 34.14 -13.94
N LEU A 359 -4.32 33.41 -14.30
CA LEU A 359 -4.21 31.97 -14.62
C LEU A 359 -3.22 31.74 -15.78
N SER A 360 -3.11 32.70 -16.71
CA SER A 360 -2.11 32.70 -17.79
C SER A 360 -0.67 32.76 -17.31
N GLU A 361 -0.35 33.48 -16.23
CA GLU A 361 1.02 33.53 -15.68
C GLU A 361 1.40 32.24 -14.94
N VAL A 362 0.42 31.59 -14.32
CA VAL A 362 0.57 30.25 -13.72
C VAL A 362 0.74 29.20 -14.83
N LYS A 363 -0.04 29.29 -15.92
CA LYS A 363 0.07 28.41 -17.09
C LYS A 363 1.35 28.65 -17.91
N ALA A 364 1.85 29.89 -18.02
CA ALA A 364 3.13 30.16 -18.68
C ALA A 364 4.32 29.52 -17.94
N ALA A 365 4.19 29.22 -16.65
CA ALA A 365 5.17 28.43 -15.91
C ALA A 365 5.21 26.97 -16.36
N GLU A 366 4.09 26.42 -16.87
CA GLU A 366 3.96 25.05 -17.34
C GLU A 366 4.97 24.72 -18.45
N GLN A 367 5.27 25.69 -19.32
CA GLN A 367 6.20 25.55 -20.45
C GLN A 367 7.67 25.35 -20.03
N ASN A 368 8.03 25.71 -18.79
CA ASN A 368 9.39 25.55 -18.24
C ASN A 368 9.45 24.61 -17.02
N LEU A 369 8.34 23.98 -16.63
CA LEU A 369 8.38 22.84 -15.72
C LEU A 369 8.97 21.67 -16.54
N GLU A 370 10.12 21.10 -16.12
CA GLU A 370 10.67 19.89 -16.73
C GLU A 370 9.53 18.92 -17.09
N GLN A 371 9.48 18.56 -18.38
CA GLN A 371 8.47 17.68 -18.96
C GLN A 371 8.66 16.28 -18.38
N GLY A 372 7.90 15.99 -17.33
CA GLY A 372 7.94 14.70 -16.66
C GLY A 372 6.65 14.38 -15.94
N PHE A 373 5.51 14.60 -16.59
CA PHE A 373 4.20 14.29 -16.01
C PHE A 373 3.23 13.79 -17.08
N CYS A 374 2.54 12.68 -16.77
CA CYS A 374 1.43 12.14 -17.53
C CYS A 374 0.12 12.73 -16.99
N ASP A 375 -0.75 13.20 -17.90
CA ASP A 375 -2.14 13.53 -17.60
C ASP A 375 -3.03 12.33 -18.00
N ILE A 376 -3.90 11.89 -17.10
CA ILE A 376 -4.77 10.71 -17.26
C ILE A 376 -5.97 10.98 -18.20
N SER A 377 -6.10 12.19 -18.75
CA SER A 377 -7.29 12.60 -19.50
C SER A 377 -7.17 12.64 -21.03
N SER A 378 -5.95 12.64 -21.61
CA SER A 378 -5.76 12.68 -23.07
C SER A 378 -4.92 11.48 -23.55
N ASN A 379 -5.60 10.53 -24.18
CA ASN A 379 -5.08 9.24 -24.65
C ASN A 379 -4.08 9.35 -25.84
N SER A 380 -3.09 10.25 -25.78
CA SER A 380 -1.92 10.18 -26.65
C SER A 380 -0.69 10.83 -26.01
N CYS A 381 0.31 10.01 -25.69
CA CYS A 381 1.69 10.44 -25.49
C CYS A 381 2.55 9.55 -26.39
N GLU A 382 3.15 10.13 -27.43
CA GLU A 382 4.13 9.41 -28.24
C GLU A 382 5.41 9.18 -27.42
N ASN A 383 5.66 7.87 -27.18
CA ASN A 383 6.87 7.19 -26.67
C ASN A 383 7.53 7.67 -25.36
N ILE A 384 6.88 7.30 -24.26
CA ILE A 384 7.42 7.18 -22.89
C ILE A 384 8.20 5.86 -22.74
N LYS A 385 9.49 5.89 -22.34
CA LYS A 385 10.11 4.74 -21.64
C LYS A 385 9.64 4.75 -20.17
N SER A 386 8.67 3.88 -19.90
CA SER A 386 7.90 3.57 -18.68
C SER A 386 8.48 3.94 -17.29
N ASN A 387 7.65 4.55 -16.43
CA ASN A 387 7.88 4.77 -14.98
C ASN A 387 7.44 3.54 -14.14
N GLN A 388 7.57 2.33 -14.68
CA GLN A 388 7.25 1.06 -14.02
C GLN A 388 8.52 0.45 -13.43
N LYS A 389 8.37 -0.19 -12.28
CA LYS A 389 9.41 -1.07 -11.74
C LYS A 389 9.02 -2.52 -12.02
N PHE A 390 10.01 -3.36 -12.28
CA PHE A 390 9.83 -4.75 -12.63
C PHE A 390 10.54 -5.60 -11.59
N LEU A 391 9.77 -6.52 -11.01
CA LEU A 391 10.27 -7.56 -10.13
C LEU A 391 10.33 -8.85 -10.95
N PHE A 392 11.53 -9.34 -11.16
CA PHE A 392 11.80 -10.62 -11.81
C PHE A 392 12.14 -11.66 -10.75
N TYR A 393 11.88 -12.92 -11.04
CA TYR A 393 12.36 -14.01 -10.22
C TYR A 393 12.61 -15.24 -11.07
N ASP A 394 13.60 -16.05 -10.70
CA ASP A 394 13.73 -17.42 -11.18
C ASP A 394 13.84 -18.37 -10.00
N VAL A 395 13.70 -19.65 -10.31
CA VAL A 395 13.71 -20.76 -9.37
C VAL A 395 14.83 -21.70 -9.77
N ASN A 396 15.45 -22.36 -8.81
CA ASN A 396 16.49 -23.35 -9.03
C ASN A 396 16.14 -24.31 -10.22
N PRO A 397 17.03 -24.51 -11.21
CA PRO A 397 16.71 -25.25 -12.43
C PRO A 397 16.13 -26.67 -12.26
N PRO A 398 16.54 -27.48 -11.27
CA PRO A 398 15.93 -28.78 -10.99
C PRO A 398 14.46 -28.71 -10.56
N GLU A 399 13.96 -27.54 -10.13
CA GLU A 399 12.61 -27.41 -9.62
C GLU A 399 11.55 -27.51 -10.70
N GLY A 400 10.59 -28.39 -10.45
CA GLY A 400 9.54 -28.73 -11.40
C GLY A 400 8.43 -27.68 -11.53
N PHE A 401 7.59 -27.88 -12.54
CA PHE A 401 6.46 -27.00 -12.90
C PHE A 401 5.57 -26.61 -11.71
N ASN A 402 5.23 -27.56 -10.83
CA ASN A 402 4.29 -27.31 -9.73
C ASN A 402 4.91 -26.57 -8.54
N LEU A 403 6.20 -26.74 -8.26
CA LEU A 403 6.86 -25.93 -7.22
C LEU A 403 6.99 -24.48 -7.70
N ARG A 404 7.33 -24.26 -8.97
CA ARG A 404 7.39 -22.91 -9.56
C ARG A 404 6.05 -22.15 -9.45
N ARG A 405 4.92 -22.85 -9.55
CA ARG A 405 3.58 -22.28 -9.27
C ARG A 405 3.41 -21.86 -7.82
N ASP A 406 3.96 -22.61 -6.87
CA ASP A 406 3.97 -22.23 -5.46
C ASP A 406 4.82 -20.99 -5.21
N VAL A 407 6.02 -20.93 -5.81
CA VAL A 407 6.90 -19.76 -5.74
C VAL A 407 6.23 -18.51 -6.34
N TYR A 408 5.53 -18.64 -7.46
CA TYR A 408 4.73 -17.54 -8.01
C TYR A 408 3.78 -16.95 -6.96
N MET A 409 3.05 -17.78 -6.21
CA MET A 409 2.13 -17.30 -5.20
C MET A 409 2.87 -16.51 -4.11
N ARG A 410 4.07 -16.94 -3.70
CA ARG A 410 4.87 -16.20 -2.72
C ARG A 410 5.14 -14.78 -3.20
N PHE A 411 5.65 -14.62 -4.43
CA PHE A 411 5.95 -13.30 -5.00
C PHE A 411 4.68 -12.48 -5.27
N ALA A 412 3.62 -13.09 -5.78
CA ALA A 412 2.35 -12.41 -6.06
C ALA A 412 1.67 -11.91 -4.78
N ILE A 413 1.63 -12.73 -3.72
CA ILE A 413 1.10 -12.34 -2.40
C ILE A 413 1.95 -11.23 -1.80
N MET A 414 3.29 -11.38 -1.80
CA MET A 414 4.21 -10.35 -1.32
C MET A 414 3.93 -8.99 -1.97
N LEU A 415 3.71 -9.00 -3.29
CA LEU A 415 3.46 -7.79 -4.05
C LEU A 415 2.07 -7.21 -3.78
N ALA A 416 1.04 -8.05 -3.78
CA ALA A 416 -0.35 -7.64 -3.52
C ALA A 416 -0.54 -7.06 -2.11
N GLU A 417 0.07 -7.66 -1.09
CA GLU A 417 0.00 -7.16 0.29
C GLU A 417 0.76 -5.83 0.45
N ALA A 418 1.91 -5.68 -0.21
CA ALA A 418 2.65 -4.41 -0.22
C ALA A 418 1.83 -3.25 -0.81
N GLN A 419 0.99 -3.52 -1.83
CA GLN A 419 0.11 -2.52 -2.44
C GLN A 419 -1.00 -2.04 -1.51
N LYS A 420 -1.58 -2.92 -0.69
CA LYS A 420 -2.66 -2.56 0.26
C LYS A 420 -2.23 -1.54 1.32
N ILE A 421 -0.94 -1.56 1.71
CA ILE A 421 -0.38 -0.73 2.80
C ILE A 421 0.02 0.68 2.31
N GLY A 422 -0.22 1.03 1.03
CA GLY A 422 0.03 2.38 0.51
C GLY A 422 1.51 2.68 0.21
N LYS A 423 2.36 1.65 0.06
CA LYS A 423 3.74 1.79 -0.46
C LYS A 423 3.69 1.94 -1.99
N GLY A 424 3.32 3.14 -2.43
CA GLY A 424 3.13 3.51 -3.84
C GLY A 424 4.39 3.40 -4.70
N PHE A 425 4.60 2.22 -5.29
CA PHE A 425 5.40 2.04 -6.49
C PHE A 425 4.57 1.22 -7.49
N SER A 426 4.68 1.55 -8.78
CA SER A 426 4.12 0.80 -9.92
C SER A 426 4.92 -0.49 -10.20
N TRP A 427 5.21 -1.29 -9.16
CA TRP A 427 5.85 -2.58 -9.32
C TRP A 427 4.95 -3.53 -10.10
N ARG A 428 5.52 -4.19 -11.10
CA ARG A 428 4.92 -5.29 -11.83
C ARG A 428 5.73 -6.54 -11.59
N LEU A 429 5.05 -7.64 -11.25
CA LEU A 429 5.69 -8.95 -11.19
C LEU A 429 5.82 -9.49 -12.60
N VAL A 430 7.05 -9.65 -13.06
CA VAL A 430 7.34 -10.24 -14.36
C VAL A 430 7.24 -11.75 -14.25
N LEU A 431 6.38 -12.35 -15.05
CA LEU A 431 6.17 -13.78 -15.09
C LEU A 431 7.35 -14.44 -15.83
N PRO A 432 8.17 -15.28 -15.15
CA PRO A 432 9.30 -15.94 -15.78
C PRO A 432 8.77 -16.98 -16.78
N PRO A 433 9.23 -16.97 -18.04
CA PRO A 433 8.76 -17.93 -19.00
C PRO A 433 9.23 -19.34 -18.65
N TRP A 434 8.43 -20.32 -19.04
CA TRP A 434 8.72 -21.72 -18.84
C TRP A 434 9.83 -22.14 -19.81
N HIS A 435 11.00 -22.48 -19.29
CA HIS A 435 12.16 -22.85 -20.08
C HIS A 435 12.92 -24.02 -19.44
N ARG A 436 13.23 -25.05 -20.24
CA ARG A 436 14.08 -26.22 -19.87
C ARG A 436 13.75 -26.83 -18.51
N LEU A 437 12.47 -27.14 -18.26
CA LEU A 437 12.07 -27.83 -17.05
C LEU A 437 12.55 -29.29 -17.07
N TYR A 438 13.15 -29.73 -15.96
CA TYR A 438 13.81 -31.05 -15.82
C TYR A 438 12.91 -32.26 -16.18
N HIS A 439 11.59 -32.13 -16.01
CA HIS A 439 10.62 -33.20 -16.28
C HIS A 439 9.97 -33.13 -17.68
N TRP A 440 10.31 -32.13 -18.49
CA TRP A 440 9.75 -31.98 -19.82
C TRP A 440 10.58 -32.80 -20.81
N LYS A 441 9.94 -33.81 -21.41
CA LYS A 441 10.58 -34.84 -22.23
C LYS A 441 10.50 -34.54 -23.72
N SER A 442 9.61 -33.65 -24.14
CA SER A 442 9.42 -33.33 -25.56
C SER A 442 10.54 -32.40 -26.08
N GLU A 443 11.21 -32.82 -27.15
CA GLU A 443 12.29 -32.06 -27.82
C GLU A 443 11.84 -30.65 -28.25
N THR A 444 10.55 -30.48 -28.52
CA THR A 444 9.90 -29.21 -28.87
C THR A 444 9.91 -28.15 -27.76
N SER A 445 10.26 -28.51 -26.52
CA SER A 445 10.25 -27.61 -25.37
C SER A 445 11.64 -27.06 -24.99
N ALA A 446 12.69 -27.54 -25.63
CA ALA A 446 14.07 -27.32 -25.16
C ALA A 446 14.70 -26.00 -25.66
N SER A 447 14.18 -25.39 -26.72
CA SER A 447 14.82 -24.24 -27.39
C SER A 447 14.15 -22.90 -27.12
N THR A 448 12.82 -22.83 -27.00
CA THR A 448 12.10 -21.55 -26.92
C THR A 448 11.41 -21.33 -25.56
N PRO A 449 11.58 -20.16 -24.93
CA PRO A 449 10.85 -19.78 -23.72
C PRO A 449 9.33 -19.75 -23.98
N ILE A 450 8.52 -20.32 -23.07
CA ILE A 450 7.06 -20.42 -23.21
C ILE A 450 6.36 -19.43 -22.25
N PRO A 451 5.41 -18.60 -22.72
CA PRO A 451 4.70 -17.65 -21.86
C PRO A 451 3.66 -18.34 -20.95
N TRP A 452 3.25 -17.65 -19.88
CA TRP A 452 2.24 -18.15 -18.94
C TRP A 452 0.85 -18.32 -19.56
N SER A 453 0.52 -17.50 -20.55
CA SER A 453 -0.76 -17.51 -21.27
C SER A 453 -1.09 -18.86 -21.94
N VAL A 454 -0.08 -19.69 -22.22
CA VAL A 454 -0.27 -21.07 -22.70
C VAL A 454 -0.93 -21.96 -21.64
N PHE A 455 -0.67 -21.70 -20.36
CA PHE A 455 -1.09 -22.55 -19.23
C PHE A 455 -2.17 -21.93 -18.35
N PHE A 456 -2.16 -20.61 -18.20
CA PHE A 456 -3.01 -19.87 -17.28
C PHE A 456 -3.75 -18.72 -17.96
N ASP A 457 -4.89 -18.35 -17.39
CA ASP A 457 -5.66 -17.18 -17.76
C ASP A 457 -5.01 -15.92 -17.15
N ILE A 458 -4.31 -15.15 -17.98
CA ILE A 458 -3.53 -13.99 -17.52
C ILE A 458 -4.41 -12.91 -16.88
N ASP A 459 -5.63 -12.72 -17.38
CA ASP A 459 -6.58 -11.75 -16.79
C ASP A 459 -6.98 -12.14 -15.36
N SER A 460 -7.17 -13.44 -15.11
CA SER A 460 -7.39 -13.94 -13.75
C SER A 460 -6.19 -13.68 -12.84
N LEU A 461 -4.95 -13.89 -13.29
CA LEU A 461 -3.75 -13.54 -12.51
C LEU A 461 -3.67 -12.03 -12.22
N LYS A 462 -3.93 -11.19 -13.23
CA LYS A 462 -3.93 -9.70 -13.15
C LYS A 462 -4.99 -9.18 -12.18
N SER A 463 -6.08 -9.92 -11.99
CA SER A 463 -7.13 -9.57 -11.02
C SER A 463 -6.66 -9.64 -9.56
N TYR A 464 -5.58 -10.38 -9.27
CA TYR A 464 -5.02 -10.52 -7.92
C TYR A 464 -3.79 -9.65 -7.69
N ALA A 465 -2.81 -9.71 -8.60
CA ALA A 465 -1.56 -8.96 -8.52
C ALA A 465 -1.18 -8.33 -9.88
N PRO A 466 -0.42 -7.23 -9.91
CA PRO A 466 -0.02 -6.56 -11.15
C PRO A 466 1.05 -7.37 -11.91
N VAL A 467 0.65 -8.43 -12.59
CA VAL A 467 1.55 -9.31 -13.34
C VAL A 467 1.70 -8.87 -14.80
N VAL A 468 2.86 -9.16 -15.39
CA VAL A 468 3.18 -8.91 -16.80
C VAL A 468 4.00 -10.08 -17.34
N GLU A 469 3.76 -10.49 -18.58
CA GLU A 469 4.57 -11.53 -19.22
C GLU A 469 5.95 -10.98 -19.57
N LEU A 470 7.02 -11.79 -19.46
CA LEU A 470 8.38 -11.32 -19.76
C LEU A 470 8.50 -10.76 -21.19
N HIS A 471 7.85 -11.40 -22.17
CA HIS A 471 7.89 -10.95 -23.57
C HIS A 471 7.19 -9.58 -23.77
N GLU A 472 6.26 -9.19 -22.89
CA GLU A 472 5.62 -7.86 -22.91
C GLU A 472 6.52 -6.77 -22.31
N VAL A 473 7.58 -7.14 -21.58
CA VAL A 473 8.55 -6.20 -21.00
C VAL A 473 9.59 -5.75 -22.02
N PHE A 474 9.90 -6.59 -23.01
CA PHE A 474 10.68 -6.16 -24.17
C PHE A 474 9.87 -5.09 -24.94
N SER A 475 10.47 -3.93 -25.23
CA SER A 475 9.79 -2.87 -25.99
C SER A 475 9.35 -3.41 -27.37
N LYS A 476 8.31 -2.84 -27.99
CA LYS A 476 7.69 -3.31 -29.26
C LYS A 476 8.65 -3.36 -30.49
N THR A 477 9.95 -3.22 -30.31
CA THR A 477 11.00 -3.27 -31.32
C THR A 477 11.93 -4.45 -31.02
N THR A 478 12.09 -5.33 -32.00
CA THR A 478 12.71 -6.66 -31.92
C THR A 478 14.21 -6.71 -31.58
N ASP A 479 14.87 -5.55 -31.40
CA ASP A 479 16.33 -5.45 -31.26
C ASP A 479 16.84 -4.80 -29.96
N GLU A 480 16.00 -4.52 -28.95
CA GLU A 480 16.49 -3.93 -27.69
C GLU A 480 16.84 -4.97 -26.60
N LEU A 481 18.03 -4.78 -26.00
CA LEU A 481 18.57 -5.47 -24.82
C LEU A 481 17.72 -5.13 -23.56
N LEU A 482 17.29 -6.14 -22.80
CA LEU A 482 16.67 -5.96 -21.49
C LEU A 482 17.75 -5.97 -20.41
N GLU A 483 17.99 -4.82 -19.80
CA GLU A 483 18.97 -4.68 -18.72
C GLU A 483 18.28 -4.67 -17.35
N ILE A 484 18.65 -5.63 -16.50
CA ILE A 484 18.21 -5.75 -15.11
C ILE A 484 19.22 -4.98 -14.24
N ASP A 485 18.75 -4.10 -13.37
CA ASP A 485 19.64 -3.28 -12.55
C ASP A 485 20.36 -4.11 -11.49
N ARG A 486 19.65 -5.03 -10.84
CA ARG A 486 20.26 -5.91 -9.82
C ARG A 486 19.67 -7.30 -9.80
N LEU A 487 20.55 -8.29 -9.67
CA LEU A 487 20.23 -9.69 -9.44
C LEU A 487 20.68 -10.09 -8.04
N TYR A 488 19.73 -10.45 -7.18
CA TYR A 488 20.01 -11.11 -5.91
C TYR A 488 20.00 -12.63 -6.09
N VAL A 489 21.11 -13.28 -5.80
CA VAL A 489 21.24 -14.75 -5.82
C VAL A 489 21.10 -15.26 -4.40
N LEU A 490 19.99 -15.92 -4.11
CA LEU A 490 19.68 -16.37 -2.75
C LEU A 490 20.36 -17.72 -2.44
N HIS A 491 20.88 -17.85 -1.23
CA HIS A 491 21.47 -19.08 -0.69
C HIS A 491 20.92 -19.36 0.71
N ASN A 492 20.86 -20.63 1.12
CA ASN A 492 20.49 -20.97 2.49
C ASN A 492 21.65 -20.66 3.46
N PHE A 493 21.30 -20.38 4.72
CA PHE A 493 22.26 -20.53 5.82
C PHE A 493 22.57 -22.02 6.03
N GLU A 494 23.77 -22.34 6.52
CA GLU A 494 24.18 -23.72 6.78
C GLU A 494 23.30 -24.40 7.85
N ASP A 495 22.93 -23.65 8.89
CA ASP A 495 22.00 -24.07 9.92
C ASP A 495 20.75 -23.17 9.93
N ALA A 496 19.62 -23.75 9.53
CA ALA A 496 18.33 -23.05 9.56
C ALA A 496 17.72 -22.94 10.97
N PHE A 497 18.22 -23.69 11.95
CA PHE A 497 17.67 -23.77 13.31
C PHE A 497 18.79 -23.62 14.36
N GLU A 498 19.44 -22.46 14.35
CA GLU A 498 20.45 -22.13 15.37
C GLU A 498 19.86 -22.23 16.78
N ASN A 499 20.31 -23.21 17.55
CA ASN A 499 19.78 -23.57 18.87
C ASN A 499 18.28 -23.94 18.88
N GLY A 500 17.78 -24.53 17.79
CA GLY A 500 16.38 -24.95 17.66
C GLY A 500 15.40 -23.80 17.36
N VAL A 501 15.89 -22.59 17.11
CA VAL A 501 15.06 -21.41 16.84
C VAL A 501 15.21 -20.96 15.39
N PHE A 502 14.09 -20.89 14.67
CA PHE A 502 14.05 -20.28 13.34
C PHE A 502 14.01 -18.75 13.47
N LYS A 503 15.05 -18.06 12.99
CA LYS A 503 15.11 -16.58 12.98
C LYS A 503 15.16 -16.07 11.55
N GLU A 504 14.36 -15.04 11.26
CA GLU A 504 14.38 -14.40 9.95
C GLU A 504 15.60 -13.46 9.84
N LYS A 505 16.50 -13.71 8.89
CA LYS A 505 17.76 -12.98 8.69
C LYS A 505 18.25 -13.09 7.25
N TRP A 506 19.12 -12.17 6.85
CA TRP A 506 19.85 -12.23 5.58
C TRP A 506 21.24 -11.62 5.73
N GLU A 507 22.18 -12.04 4.89
CA GLU A 507 23.58 -11.60 4.89
C GLU A 507 24.12 -11.57 3.46
N ILE A 508 24.74 -10.46 3.05
CA ILE A 508 25.38 -10.32 1.74
C ILE A 508 26.77 -10.96 1.78
N THR A 509 27.10 -11.78 0.78
CA THR A 509 28.40 -12.46 0.69
C THR A 509 29.26 -11.85 -0.42
N GLN A 510 30.59 -11.79 -0.19
CA GLN A 510 31.54 -11.15 -1.12
C GLN A 510 31.84 -11.98 -2.37
N ASP A 511 31.71 -13.31 -2.30
CA ASP A 511 31.95 -14.20 -3.42
C ASP A 511 30.64 -14.57 -4.13
N CYS A 512 30.49 -14.11 -5.37
CA CYS A 512 29.32 -14.41 -6.19
C CYS A 512 29.75 -14.85 -7.60
N ASN A 513 30.00 -16.15 -7.78
CA ASN A 513 30.18 -16.74 -9.10
C ASN A 513 28.88 -17.45 -9.52
N TYR A 514 27.95 -16.66 -10.05
CA TYR A 514 26.66 -17.16 -10.51
C TYR A 514 26.48 -16.84 -11.99
N VAL A 515 26.23 -17.87 -12.79
CA VAL A 515 25.95 -17.75 -14.22
C VAL A 515 24.48 -18.08 -14.45
N ASP A 516 23.69 -17.04 -14.67
CA ASP A 516 22.31 -17.21 -15.09
C ASP A 516 22.23 -17.51 -16.60
N ARG A 517 21.10 -18.10 -17.01
CA ARG A 517 20.75 -18.31 -18.43
C ARG A 517 19.53 -17.50 -18.86
N PHE A 518 18.99 -16.65 -17.98
CA PHE A 518 17.87 -15.72 -18.23
C PHE A 518 16.76 -16.33 -19.07
N TRP A 519 16.30 -17.52 -18.65
CA TRP A 519 15.27 -18.32 -19.33
C TRP A 519 15.49 -18.59 -20.81
N GLY A 520 16.75 -18.57 -21.28
CA GLY A 520 17.13 -18.80 -22.68
C GLY A 520 17.25 -17.53 -23.54
N TYR A 521 16.99 -16.35 -22.97
CA TYR A 521 17.18 -15.08 -23.68
C TYR A 521 18.65 -14.66 -23.67
N ARG A 522 19.20 -14.35 -24.85
CA ARG A 522 20.58 -13.85 -24.99
C ARG A 522 20.69 -12.34 -24.83
N ASN A 523 19.57 -11.64 -24.95
CA ASN A 523 19.46 -10.19 -24.89
C ASN A 523 19.01 -9.70 -23.50
N VAL A 524 19.25 -10.49 -22.44
CA VAL A 524 19.05 -10.05 -21.05
C VAL A 524 20.41 -9.90 -20.39
N THR A 525 20.68 -8.74 -19.80
CA THR A 525 21.90 -8.44 -19.06
C THR A 525 21.57 -7.99 -17.65
N VAL A 526 22.54 -8.06 -16.74
CA VAL A 526 22.43 -7.59 -15.37
C VAL A 526 23.57 -6.62 -15.09
N LYS A 527 23.30 -5.46 -14.48
CA LYS A 527 24.35 -4.49 -14.11
C LYS A 527 25.15 -4.97 -12.90
N GLU A 528 24.47 -5.51 -11.90
CA GLU A 528 25.09 -5.94 -10.65
C GLU A 528 24.49 -7.24 -10.12
N ILE A 529 25.35 -8.16 -9.70
CA ILE A 529 24.95 -9.44 -9.10
C ILE A 529 25.39 -9.44 -7.63
N VAL A 530 24.46 -9.75 -6.73
CA VAL A 530 24.68 -9.77 -5.28
C VAL A 530 24.24 -11.12 -4.71
N CYS A 531 25.16 -11.87 -4.13
CA CYS A 531 24.84 -13.13 -3.46
C CYS A 531 24.41 -12.87 -2.01
N VAL A 532 23.34 -13.53 -1.58
CA VAL A 532 22.71 -13.29 -0.27
C VAL A 532 22.37 -14.62 0.40
N LYS A 533 22.93 -14.88 1.58
CA LYS A 533 22.38 -15.90 2.47
C LYS A 533 21.06 -15.39 3.02
N PHE A 534 19.97 -16.13 2.85
CA PHE A 534 18.63 -15.72 3.21
C PHE A 534 17.90 -16.80 3.99
N GLN A 535 17.22 -16.40 5.04
CA GLN A 535 16.33 -17.24 5.82
C GLN A 535 15.17 -16.40 6.31
N GLY A 536 13.93 -16.77 5.95
CA GLY A 536 12.75 -16.07 6.44
C GLY A 536 11.60 -16.08 5.46
N LYS A 537 10.61 -15.24 5.75
CA LYS A 537 9.45 -15.08 4.89
C LYS A 537 9.76 -14.14 3.74
N ILE A 538 9.03 -14.30 2.64
CA ILE A 538 9.30 -13.58 1.41
C ILE A 538 9.17 -12.05 1.54
N SER A 539 8.28 -11.54 2.40
CA SER A 539 8.17 -10.08 2.64
C SER A 539 9.49 -9.43 3.12
N LYS A 540 10.40 -10.20 3.71
CA LYS A 540 11.72 -9.72 4.12
C LYS A 540 12.64 -9.39 2.94
N LEU A 541 12.38 -9.92 1.74
CA LEU A 541 13.08 -9.52 0.52
C LEU A 541 12.92 -8.02 0.21
N TRP A 542 11.85 -7.38 0.68
CA TRP A 542 11.70 -5.93 0.54
C TRP A 542 12.82 -5.15 1.25
N GLU A 543 13.47 -5.72 2.26
CA GLU A 543 14.64 -5.11 2.90
C GLU A 543 15.82 -5.06 1.93
N LEU A 544 16.05 -6.12 1.14
CA LEU A 544 17.07 -6.15 0.10
C LEU A 544 16.75 -5.16 -1.03
N VAL A 545 15.51 -5.16 -1.53
CA VAL A 545 15.07 -4.18 -2.55
C VAL A 545 15.23 -2.74 -2.06
N ALA A 546 15.02 -2.49 -0.76
CA ALA A 546 15.14 -1.17 -0.17
C ALA A 546 16.59 -0.67 -0.06
N LEU A 547 17.60 -1.54 -0.17
CA LEU A 547 19.01 -1.14 -0.21
C LEU A 547 19.31 -0.24 -1.41
N HIS A 548 18.58 -0.41 -2.52
CA HIS A 548 18.82 0.34 -3.75
C HIS A 548 17.53 0.85 -4.39
N PRO A 549 16.97 1.95 -3.87
CA PRO A 549 15.66 2.45 -4.29
C PRO A 549 15.62 3.02 -5.72
N LEU A 550 16.77 3.22 -6.37
CA LEU A 550 16.84 3.70 -7.76
C LEU A 550 16.65 2.58 -8.78
N ASP A 551 16.87 1.32 -8.40
CA ASP A 551 16.67 0.17 -9.29
C ASP A 551 15.23 0.15 -9.79
N ARG A 552 15.09 0.01 -11.11
CA ARG A 552 13.81 -0.19 -11.78
C ARG A 552 13.56 -1.66 -12.08
N SER A 553 14.60 -2.44 -12.31
CA SER A 553 14.52 -3.86 -12.63
C SER A 553 15.31 -4.67 -11.60
N VAL A 554 14.62 -5.36 -10.69
CA VAL A 554 15.24 -6.19 -9.65
C VAL A 554 14.86 -7.63 -9.87
N MET A 555 15.85 -8.53 -9.86
CA MET A 555 15.66 -9.96 -10.03
C MET A 555 16.09 -10.73 -8.78
N PHE A 556 15.32 -11.75 -8.40
CA PHE A 556 15.70 -12.73 -7.38
C PHE A 556 15.88 -14.11 -8.02
N SER A 557 17.10 -14.64 -8.03
CA SER A 557 17.34 -16.06 -8.31
C SER A 557 17.14 -16.88 -7.04
N HIS A 558 16.86 -18.17 -7.20
CA HIS A 558 16.56 -19.10 -6.10
C HIS A 558 15.33 -18.67 -5.28
N GLY A 559 14.27 -18.23 -5.97
CA GLY A 559 13.02 -17.77 -5.37
C GLY A 559 12.27 -18.85 -4.56
N GLU A 560 12.71 -20.11 -4.58
CA GLU A 560 12.21 -21.17 -3.70
C GLU A 560 12.66 -21.06 -2.24
N ILE A 561 13.74 -20.32 -1.96
CA ILE A 561 14.32 -20.20 -0.60
C ILE A 561 13.40 -19.43 0.36
N PRO A 562 12.85 -18.25 -0.01
CA PRO A 562 11.94 -17.51 0.88
C PRO A 562 10.62 -18.24 1.10
N LEU A 563 10.14 -18.27 2.35
CA LEU A 563 8.88 -18.92 2.73
C LEU A 563 7.66 -18.04 2.49
N HIS A 564 6.46 -18.63 2.45
CA HIS A 564 5.19 -17.89 2.47
C HIS A 564 5.07 -17.02 3.73
N ASP A 565 4.56 -15.80 3.60
CA ASP A 565 4.28 -14.93 4.76
C ASP A 565 3.23 -15.54 5.70
N SER A 566 2.18 -16.14 5.13
CA SER A 566 1.09 -16.79 5.85
C SER A 566 0.41 -17.86 4.99
N TYR A 567 0.85 -19.11 5.15
CA TYR A 567 0.34 -20.27 4.40
C TYR A 567 -1.10 -20.64 4.77
N GLY A 568 -1.93 -20.99 3.78
CA GLY A 568 -3.31 -21.45 4.01
C GLY A 568 -4.31 -20.37 4.46
N THR A 569 -3.91 -19.10 4.47
CA THR A 569 -4.79 -17.97 4.82
C THR A 569 -5.69 -17.54 3.66
N LYS A 570 -6.61 -16.60 3.90
CA LYS A 570 -7.46 -16.00 2.85
C LYS A 570 -6.62 -15.43 1.69
N SER A 571 -5.53 -14.71 1.96
CA SER A 571 -4.66 -14.15 0.91
C SER A 571 -4.01 -15.25 0.06
N TYR A 572 -3.60 -16.37 0.67
CA TYR A 572 -3.09 -17.55 -0.03
C TYR A 572 -4.16 -18.12 -0.97
N TRP A 573 -5.37 -18.33 -0.47
CA TRP A 573 -6.47 -18.89 -1.27
C TRP A 573 -6.98 -17.94 -2.36
N ASP A 574 -7.03 -16.64 -2.10
CA ASP A 574 -7.36 -15.63 -3.12
C ASP A 574 -6.33 -15.62 -4.26
N CYS A 575 -5.03 -15.70 -3.92
CA CYS A 575 -3.98 -15.86 -4.93
C CYS A 575 -4.15 -17.16 -5.70
N ARG A 576 -4.38 -18.29 -5.01
CA ARG A 576 -4.51 -19.61 -5.65
C ARG A 576 -5.75 -19.70 -6.56
N LYS A 577 -6.86 -19.06 -6.20
CA LYS A 577 -8.09 -18.92 -7.01
C LYS A 577 -7.86 -18.09 -8.28
N SER A 578 -6.91 -17.16 -8.24
CA SER A 578 -6.54 -16.34 -9.42
C SER A 578 -5.80 -17.15 -10.50
N MET A 579 -5.15 -18.26 -10.12
CA MET A 579 -4.40 -19.14 -11.03
C MET A 579 -5.31 -20.07 -11.85
N LYS A 580 -6.29 -19.52 -12.55
CA LYS A 580 -7.18 -20.28 -13.43
C LYS A 580 -6.41 -20.79 -14.64
N PHE A 581 -6.66 -22.04 -15.03
CA PHE A 581 -6.04 -22.62 -16.21
C PHE A 581 -6.56 -21.97 -17.50
N ASN A 582 -5.73 -22.04 -18.55
CA ASN A 582 -6.12 -21.62 -19.89
C ASN A 582 -7.44 -22.33 -20.32
N LYS A 583 -8.33 -21.57 -20.98
CA LYS A 583 -9.67 -22.03 -21.38
C LYS A 583 -9.63 -23.22 -22.34
N ASP A 584 -8.62 -23.30 -23.20
CA ASP A 584 -8.44 -24.40 -24.14
C ASP A 584 -8.05 -25.69 -23.42
N LEU A 585 -7.12 -25.62 -22.48
CA LEU A 585 -6.76 -26.77 -21.62
C LEU A 585 -7.97 -27.27 -20.85
N THR A 586 -8.73 -26.34 -20.25
CA THR A 586 -9.96 -26.66 -19.51
C THR A 586 -11.00 -27.33 -20.40
N ARG A 587 -11.19 -26.81 -21.63
CA ARG A 587 -12.11 -27.38 -22.61
C ARG A 587 -11.66 -28.77 -23.06
N THR A 588 -10.38 -28.98 -23.35
CA THR A 588 -9.83 -30.28 -23.74
C THR A 588 -10.03 -31.31 -22.61
N ALA A 589 -9.73 -30.95 -21.36
CA ALA A 589 -9.95 -31.81 -20.21
C ALA A 589 -11.44 -32.16 -20.02
N LYS A 590 -12.34 -31.16 -20.07
CA LYS A 590 -13.79 -31.39 -19.93
C LYS A 590 -14.37 -32.25 -21.06
N ASN A 591 -13.87 -32.09 -22.29
CA ASN A 591 -14.25 -32.97 -23.41
C ASN A 591 -13.82 -34.41 -23.15
N PHE A 592 -12.59 -34.63 -22.66
CA PHE A 592 -12.12 -35.96 -22.28
C PHE A 592 -12.99 -36.58 -21.17
N ILE A 593 -13.30 -35.82 -20.11
CA ILE A 593 -14.16 -36.26 -19.01
C ILE A 593 -15.55 -36.65 -19.52
N SER A 594 -16.15 -35.84 -20.40
CA SER A 594 -17.47 -36.13 -20.97
C SER A 594 -17.46 -37.36 -21.87
N GLN A 595 -16.46 -37.50 -22.73
CA GLN A 595 -16.41 -38.56 -23.75
C GLN A 595 -16.02 -39.92 -23.15
N PHE A 596 -14.99 -39.97 -22.31
CA PHE A 596 -14.42 -41.23 -21.83
C PHE A 596 -14.87 -41.57 -20.40
N LEU A 597 -15.03 -40.56 -19.55
CA LEU A 597 -15.39 -40.76 -18.14
C LEU A 597 -16.90 -40.60 -17.86
N SER A 598 -17.70 -40.27 -18.88
CA SER A 598 -19.17 -40.15 -18.81
C SER A 598 -19.69 -39.17 -17.76
N CYS A 599 -18.98 -38.05 -17.56
CA CYS A 599 -19.40 -37.01 -16.63
C CYS A 599 -19.50 -35.64 -17.32
N LYS A 600 -20.57 -34.89 -17.03
CA LYS A 600 -20.80 -33.53 -17.56
C LYS A 600 -20.84 -32.45 -16.46
N THR A 601 -20.75 -32.85 -15.19
CA THR A 601 -20.79 -31.96 -14.03
C THR A 601 -19.38 -31.59 -13.57
N GLU A 602 -19.25 -30.50 -12.81
CA GLU A 602 -17.96 -30.13 -12.19
C GLU A 602 -17.52 -31.16 -11.14
N LYS A 603 -18.49 -31.72 -10.39
CA LYS A 603 -18.23 -32.82 -9.44
C LYS A 603 -18.73 -34.13 -10.04
N CYS A 604 -17.82 -34.98 -10.49
CA CYS A 604 -18.17 -36.25 -11.11
C CYS A 604 -18.38 -37.35 -10.08
N SER A 605 -19.32 -38.25 -10.37
CA SER A 605 -19.59 -39.45 -9.57
C SER A 605 -19.27 -40.76 -10.31
N THR A 606 -18.67 -40.68 -11.50
CA THR A 606 -18.53 -41.81 -12.43
C THR A 606 -17.12 -42.40 -12.52
N TYR A 607 -16.12 -41.77 -11.89
CA TYR A 607 -14.73 -42.26 -11.88
C TYR A 607 -13.97 -41.81 -10.61
N ILE A 608 -12.93 -42.57 -10.28
CA ILE A 608 -11.90 -42.24 -9.28
C ILE A 608 -10.62 -41.79 -10.02
N SER A 609 -9.85 -40.89 -9.43
CA SER A 609 -8.56 -40.46 -10.00
C SER A 609 -7.39 -40.76 -9.07
N ILE A 610 -6.27 -41.17 -9.68
CA ILE A 610 -5.02 -41.44 -8.98
C ILE A 610 -3.92 -40.61 -9.63
N HIS A 611 -3.18 -39.89 -8.80
CA HIS A 611 -1.89 -39.34 -9.21
C HIS A 611 -0.76 -40.22 -8.67
N TRP A 612 -0.12 -40.96 -9.59
CA TRP A 612 0.90 -41.97 -9.30
C TRP A 612 2.29 -41.51 -9.77
N ARG A 613 3.03 -40.85 -8.88
CA ARG A 613 4.38 -40.31 -9.15
C ARG A 613 5.44 -41.39 -8.90
N ARG A 614 6.21 -41.75 -9.94
CA ARG A 614 7.21 -42.83 -9.93
C ARG A 614 8.61 -42.29 -10.22
N GLN A 615 9.13 -42.37 -11.45
CA GLN A 615 10.47 -41.93 -11.90
C GLN A 615 11.52 -41.69 -10.79
N ASP A 616 11.87 -40.44 -10.53
CA ASP A 616 12.84 -40.01 -9.52
C ASP A 616 12.41 -40.41 -8.10
N PHE A 617 11.12 -40.34 -7.77
CA PHE A 617 10.59 -40.77 -6.46
C PHE A 617 10.80 -42.26 -6.22
N ALA A 618 10.69 -43.10 -7.25
CA ALA A 618 10.95 -44.53 -7.15
C ALA A 618 12.43 -44.87 -6.95
N ARG A 619 13.34 -43.90 -7.16
CA ARG A 619 14.77 -44.06 -6.89
C ARG A 619 15.16 -43.46 -5.54
N SER A 620 14.69 -42.26 -5.22
CA SER A 620 15.11 -41.50 -4.03
C SER A 620 14.20 -41.67 -2.81
N ARG A 621 12.95 -42.12 -2.98
CA ARG A 621 11.90 -42.14 -1.95
C ARG A 621 11.17 -43.49 -1.87
N GLN A 622 11.88 -44.59 -2.07
CA GLN A 622 11.31 -45.95 -2.10
C GLN A 622 10.51 -46.33 -0.84
N ARG A 623 10.86 -45.74 0.31
CA ARG A 623 10.20 -46.00 1.60
C ARG A 623 8.87 -45.25 1.77
N ASP A 624 8.59 -44.27 0.92
CA ASP A 624 7.44 -43.36 1.04
C ASP A 624 6.36 -43.63 -0.01
N ILE A 625 6.66 -44.45 -1.02
CA ILE A 625 5.75 -44.78 -2.12
C ILE A 625 5.41 -46.28 -2.13
N PRO A 626 4.23 -46.67 -2.63
CA PRO A 626 3.87 -48.08 -2.74
C PRO A 626 4.67 -48.81 -3.83
N SER A 627 4.73 -50.14 -3.70
CA SER A 627 5.04 -51.03 -4.83
C SER A 627 3.88 -51.03 -5.85
N LEU A 628 4.11 -51.54 -7.05
CA LEU A 628 3.06 -51.71 -8.06
C LEU A 628 1.87 -52.51 -7.51
N GLN A 629 2.14 -53.67 -6.91
CA GLN A 629 1.11 -54.53 -6.30
C GLN A 629 0.43 -53.85 -5.11
N GLY A 630 1.18 -53.11 -4.30
CA GLY A 630 0.63 -52.29 -3.22
C GLY A 630 -0.29 -51.18 -3.72
N THR A 631 0.01 -50.60 -4.88
CA THR A 631 -0.81 -49.57 -5.54
C THR A 631 -2.15 -50.16 -5.99
N ILE A 632 -2.12 -51.30 -6.70
CA ILE A 632 -3.33 -52.01 -7.18
C ILE A 632 -4.26 -52.33 -5.99
N LYS A 633 -3.72 -52.91 -4.92
CA LYS A 633 -4.50 -53.25 -3.71
C LYS A 633 -5.13 -52.02 -3.05
N GLN A 634 -4.40 -50.91 -2.99
CA GLN A 634 -4.91 -49.68 -2.38
C GLN A 634 -6.01 -49.03 -3.23
N ILE A 635 -5.86 -49.03 -4.55
CA ILE A 635 -6.91 -48.53 -5.47
C ILE A 635 -8.18 -49.35 -5.33
N HIS A 636 -8.06 -50.68 -5.40
CA HIS A 636 -9.19 -51.60 -5.24
C HIS A 636 -9.92 -51.38 -3.91
N LYS A 637 -9.17 -51.36 -2.80
CA LYS A 637 -9.72 -51.12 -1.46
C LYS A 637 -10.40 -49.75 -1.33
N ALA A 638 -9.87 -48.71 -1.97
CA ALA A 638 -10.49 -47.39 -1.94
C ALA A 638 -11.82 -47.36 -2.71
N ILE A 639 -11.88 -48.06 -3.85
CA ILE A 639 -13.13 -48.18 -4.62
C ILE A 639 -14.18 -48.93 -3.82
N GLU A 640 -13.86 -50.10 -3.26
CA GLU A 640 -14.80 -50.89 -2.47
C GLU A 640 -15.36 -50.13 -1.25
N ASN A 641 -14.49 -49.41 -0.52
CA ASN A 641 -14.89 -48.77 0.73
C ASN A 641 -15.62 -47.44 0.55
N TYR A 642 -15.31 -46.67 -0.50
CA TYR A 642 -15.77 -45.29 -0.62
C TYR A 642 -16.63 -45.03 -1.85
N VAL A 643 -16.44 -45.78 -2.94
CA VAL A 643 -17.13 -45.56 -4.22
C VAL A 643 -17.44 -46.87 -4.96
N PRO A 644 -18.18 -47.82 -4.35
CA PRO A 644 -18.29 -49.20 -4.85
C PRO A 644 -18.96 -49.33 -6.22
N ASN A 645 -19.73 -48.32 -6.64
CA ASN A 645 -20.43 -48.30 -7.93
C ASN A 645 -19.57 -47.74 -9.09
N ILE A 646 -18.29 -47.45 -8.85
CA ILE A 646 -17.39 -46.85 -9.86
C ILE A 646 -16.46 -47.91 -10.45
N GLU A 647 -16.55 -48.13 -11.76
CA GLU A 647 -15.65 -49.02 -12.50
C GLU A 647 -14.50 -48.30 -13.21
N LYS A 648 -14.59 -46.97 -13.36
CA LYS A 648 -13.63 -46.19 -14.16
C LYS A 648 -12.55 -45.58 -13.28
N VAL A 649 -11.30 -45.77 -13.69
CA VAL A 649 -10.11 -45.32 -12.97
C VAL A 649 -9.28 -44.45 -13.89
N PHE A 650 -9.12 -43.17 -13.57
CA PHE A 650 -8.20 -42.28 -14.28
C PHE A 650 -6.85 -42.23 -13.57
N ILE A 651 -5.76 -42.36 -14.32
CA ILE A 651 -4.41 -42.36 -13.75
C ILE A 651 -3.56 -41.28 -14.44
N ALA A 652 -3.11 -40.31 -13.64
CA ALA A 652 -2.07 -39.36 -14.02
C ALA A 652 -0.73 -39.87 -13.48
N SER A 653 0.24 -40.15 -14.37
CA SER A 653 1.53 -40.73 -13.97
C SER A 653 2.66 -40.33 -14.91
N ASP A 654 3.85 -40.22 -14.34
CA ASP A 654 5.12 -40.04 -15.04
C ASP A 654 5.90 -41.35 -15.23
N ALA A 655 5.33 -42.48 -14.78
CA ALA A 655 5.95 -43.80 -14.81
C ALA A 655 6.35 -44.25 -16.22
N SER A 656 7.22 -45.25 -16.29
CA SER A 656 7.60 -45.84 -17.58
C SER A 656 6.39 -46.53 -18.25
N THR A 657 6.38 -46.61 -19.58
CA THR A 657 5.32 -47.29 -20.32
C THR A 657 5.14 -48.75 -19.87
N THR A 658 6.22 -49.41 -19.47
CA THR A 658 6.19 -50.78 -18.92
C THR A 658 5.42 -50.83 -17.60
N GLU A 659 5.75 -49.98 -16.64
CA GLU A 659 5.06 -49.91 -15.35
C GLU A 659 3.58 -49.52 -15.50
N ILE A 660 3.26 -48.59 -16.41
CA ILE A 660 1.89 -48.19 -16.72
C ILE A 660 1.08 -49.39 -17.21
N LYS A 661 1.62 -50.16 -18.17
CA LYS A 661 0.95 -51.35 -18.71
C LYS A 661 0.75 -52.44 -17.66
N GLU A 662 1.71 -52.61 -16.74
CA GLU A 662 1.56 -53.57 -15.65
C GLU A 662 0.50 -53.15 -14.63
N LEU A 663 0.43 -51.86 -14.29
CA LEU A 663 -0.62 -51.31 -13.43
C LEU A 663 -2.01 -51.46 -14.07
N GLU A 664 -2.11 -51.10 -15.36
CA GLU A 664 -3.32 -51.24 -16.16
C GLU A 664 -3.82 -52.68 -16.16
N ARG A 665 -2.95 -53.64 -16.52
CA ARG A 665 -3.29 -55.07 -16.53
C ARG A 665 -3.76 -55.54 -15.15
N GLY A 666 -3.09 -55.11 -14.08
CA GLY A 666 -3.45 -55.47 -12.72
C GLY A 666 -4.84 -54.97 -12.30
N LEU A 667 -5.21 -53.76 -12.70
CA LEU A 667 -6.54 -53.20 -12.43
C LEU A 667 -7.63 -53.79 -13.33
N GLN A 668 -7.31 -54.09 -14.60
CA GLN A 668 -8.24 -54.73 -15.53
C GLN A 668 -8.64 -56.15 -15.09
N VAL A 669 -7.71 -56.91 -14.50
CA VAL A 669 -8.00 -58.23 -13.90
C VAL A 669 -9.03 -58.14 -12.77
N LEU A 670 -9.07 -56.99 -12.07
CA LEU A 670 -10.05 -56.70 -11.01
C LEU A 670 -11.37 -56.10 -11.54
N GLY A 671 -11.54 -56.01 -12.87
CA GLY A 671 -12.76 -55.51 -13.52
C GLY A 671 -12.80 -54.00 -13.76
N TYR A 672 -11.71 -53.26 -13.51
CA TYR A 672 -11.68 -51.81 -13.69
C TYR A 672 -11.30 -51.38 -15.11
N LYS A 673 -11.94 -50.31 -15.59
CA LYS A 673 -11.61 -49.64 -16.86
C LYS A 673 -10.65 -48.50 -16.58
N VAL A 674 -9.40 -48.65 -17.01
CA VAL A 674 -8.33 -47.69 -16.75
C VAL A 674 -8.19 -46.71 -17.91
N TYR A 675 -8.08 -45.42 -17.59
CA TYR A 675 -7.96 -44.33 -18.55
C TYR A 675 -6.74 -43.48 -18.26
N TYR A 676 -6.09 -43.03 -19.33
CA TYR A 676 -4.98 -42.10 -19.33
C TYR A 676 -5.27 -41.00 -20.35
N TYR A 677 -4.85 -39.78 -20.07
CA TYR A 677 -4.85 -38.74 -21.10
C TYR A 677 -3.60 -38.91 -21.96
N VAL A 678 -3.78 -39.43 -23.17
CA VAL A 678 -2.70 -39.54 -24.16
C VAL A 678 -2.84 -38.37 -25.14
N PRO A 679 -1.95 -37.37 -25.11
CA PRO A 679 -2.07 -36.22 -25.99
C PRO A 679 -1.85 -36.61 -27.45
N SER A 680 -2.66 -36.06 -28.36
CA SER A 680 -2.36 -36.15 -29.79
C SER A 680 -1.06 -35.38 -30.12
N LYS A 681 -0.45 -35.65 -31.28
CA LYS A 681 0.73 -34.86 -31.73
C LYS A 681 0.42 -33.36 -31.79
N SER A 682 -0.79 -33.00 -32.19
CA SER A 682 -1.27 -31.60 -32.19
C SER A 682 -1.44 -31.04 -30.78
N ASP A 683 -1.99 -31.82 -29.84
CA ASP A 683 -2.14 -31.38 -28.44
C ASP A 683 -0.78 -31.20 -27.79
N LEU A 684 0.16 -32.13 -28.01
CA LEU A 684 1.51 -32.02 -27.48
C LEU A 684 2.27 -30.83 -28.09
N ALA A 685 2.10 -30.58 -29.39
CA ALA A 685 2.70 -29.41 -30.04
C ALA A 685 2.13 -28.08 -29.51
N ARG A 686 0.82 -28.03 -29.24
CA ARG A 686 0.10 -26.84 -28.77
C ARG A 686 0.27 -26.58 -27.29
N TYR A 687 0.07 -27.61 -26.47
CA TYR A 687 -0.01 -27.51 -25.01
C TYR A 687 1.29 -27.87 -24.32
N LYS A 688 2.26 -28.47 -25.02
CA LYS A 688 3.55 -28.90 -24.45
C LYS A 688 3.37 -29.84 -23.25
N ASP A 689 4.48 -30.24 -22.64
CA ASP A 689 4.44 -31.17 -21.49
C ASP A 689 3.70 -30.56 -20.28
N GLY A 690 3.82 -29.24 -20.06
CA GLY A 690 3.14 -28.54 -18.97
C GLY A 690 1.61 -28.51 -19.11
N GLY A 691 1.09 -28.37 -20.33
CA GLY A 691 -0.34 -28.32 -20.57
C GLY A 691 -0.98 -29.70 -20.50
N VAL A 692 -0.26 -30.74 -20.92
CA VAL A 692 -0.65 -32.14 -20.67
C VAL A 692 -0.75 -32.41 -19.17
N ALA A 693 0.25 -31.99 -18.40
CA ALA A 693 0.22 -32.08 -16.94
C ALA A 693 -0.96 -31.32 -16.32
N ILE A 694 -1.33 -30.14 -16.83
CA ILE A 694 -2.52 -29.41 -16.39
C ILE A 694 -3.81 -30.16 -16.72
N ILE A 695 -3.92 -30.73 -17.92
CA ILE A 695 -5.09 -31.52 -18.32
C ILE A 695 -5.26 -32.71 -17.37
N ASP A 696 -4.18 -33.42 -17.04
CA ASP A 696 -4.20 -34.48 -16.02
C ASP A 696 -4.68 -33.97 -14.66
N GLN A 697 -4.22 -32.79 -14.23
CA GLN A 697 -4.67 -32.20 -12.96
C GLN A 697 -6.15 -31.86 -12.96
N ILE A 698 -6.68 -31.30 -14.06
CA ILE A 698 -8.11 -30.99 -14.20
C ILE A 698 -8.92 -32.28 -14.22
N ILE A 699 -8.51 -33.29 -14.98
CA ILE A 699 -9.23 -34.59 -14.98
C ILE A 699 -9.18 -35.21 -13.57
N CYS A 700 -8.06 -35.14 -12.87
CA CYS A 700 -7.96 -35.63 -11.50
C CYS A 700 -8.85 -34.86 -10.52
N SER A 701 -8.94 -33.53 -10.63
CA SER A 701 -9.66 -32.70 -9.67
C SER A 701 -11.18 -32.88 -9.74
N HIS A 702 -11.72 -33.28 -10.89
CA HIS A 702 -13.16 -33.50 -11.07
C HIS A 702 -13.69 -34.86 -10.56
N ALA A 703 -12.81 -35.80 -10.20
CA ALA A 703 -13.19 -37.17 -9.84
C ALA A 703 -14.02 -37.28 -8.54
N ALA A 704 -14.77 -38.36 -8.39
CA ALA A 704 -15.57 -38.61 -7.18
C ALA A 704 -14.69 -38.74 -5.93
N TYR A 705 -13.54 -39.39 -6.11
CA TYR A 705 -12.53 -39.62 -5.08
C TYR A 705 -11.15 -39.45 -5.70
N PHE A 706 -10.23 -38.84 -4.98
CA PHE A 706 -8.85 -38.61 -5.44
C PHE A 706 -7.85 -39.22 -4.47
N ILE A 707 -6.83 -39.89 -5.00
CA ILE A 707 -5.68 -40.42 -4.25
C ILE A 707 -4.39 -39.90 -4.88
N GLY A 708 -3.57 -39.21 -4.09
CA GLY A 708 -2.30 -38.67 -4.53
C GLY A 708 -1.08 -39.50 -4.12
N THR A 709 0.10 -39.02 -4.53
CA THR A 709 1.40 -39.51 -4.03
C THR A 709 1.93 -38.57 -2.94
N HIS A 710 2.54 -39.12 -1.89
CA HIS A 710 3.11 -38.39 -0.75
C HIS A 710 4.19 -37.39 -1.19
N GLU A 711 4.15 -36.17 -0.64
CA GLU A 711 5.08 -35.06 -0.92
C GLU A 711 5.21 -34.61 -2.37
N SER A 712 4.31 -35.05 -3.25
CA SER A 712 4.31 -34.55 -4.61
C SER A 712 3.58 -33.21 -4.69
N THR A 713 4.29 -32.19 -5.18
CA THR A 713 3.71 -30.88 -5.47
C THR A 713 2.62 -30.96 -6.55
N PHE A 714 2.67 -31.94 -7.46
CA PHE A 714 1.58 -32.22 -8.41
C PHE A 714 0.30 -32.66 -7.69
N THR A 715 0.42 -33.55 -6.70
CA THR A 715 -0.70 -33.93 -5.82
C THR A 715 -1.29 -32.71 -5.12
N TYR A 716 -0.46 -31.85 -4.53
CA TYR A 716 -0.92 -30.68 -3.79
C TYR A 716 -1.74 -29.72 -4.65
N ARG A 717 -1.34 -29.51 -5.92
CA ARG A 717 -2.11 -28.66 -6.85
C ARG A 717 -3.47 -29.23 -7.19
N ILE A 718 -3.62 -30.56 -7.27
CA ILE A 718 -4.92 -31.22 -7.45
C ILE A 718 -5.79 -31.04 -6.20
N GLN A 719 -5.22 -31.23 -5.01
CA GLN A 719 -5.96 -31.08 -3.76
C GLN A 719 -6.54 -29.68 -3.60
N GLU A 720 -5.76 -28.65 -3.91
CA GLU A 720 -6.22 -27.26 -3.91
C GLU A 720 -7.31 -27.00 -4.95
N GLU A 721 -7.21 -27.59 -6.14
CA GLU A 721 -8.25 -27.45 -7.17
C GLU A 721 -9.57 -28.09 -6.71
N ARG A 722 -9.49 -29.23 -6.01
CA ARG A 722 -10.66 -29.89 -5.41
C ARG A 722 -11.30 -29.06 -4.31
N GLU A 723 -10.49 -28.39 -3.48
CA GLU A 723 -10.99 -27.45 -2.47
C GLU A 723 -11.69 -26.25 -3.12
N ILE A 724 -11.14 -25.70 -4.21
CA ILE A 724 -11.77 -24.61 -4.99
C ILE A 724 -13.11 -25.07 -5.61
N LEU A 725 -13.17 -26.30 -6.13
CA LEU A 725 -14.40 -26.89 -6.64
C LEU A 725 -15.40 -27.26 -5.52
N GLY A 726 -14.98 -27.23 -4.25
CA GLY A 726 -15.80 -27.50 -3.07
C GLY A 726 -16.06 -29.00 -2.83
N PHE A 727 -15.13 -29.88 -3.19
CA PHE A 727 -15.20 -31.28 -2.76
C PHE A 727 -15.01 -31.43 -1.25
N ASN A 728 -15.53 -32.50 -0.67
CA ASN A 728 -15.31 -32.79 0.74
C ASN A 728 -13.85 -33.23 0.96
N SER A 729 -13.21 -32.74 2.02
CA SER A 729 -11.84 -33.07 2.42
C SER A 729 -11.59 -34.59 2.49
N SER A 730 -12.59 -35.39 2.88
CA SER A 730 -12.50 -36.87 2.92
C SER A 730 -12.25 -37.52 1.56
N THR A 731 -12.61 -36.85 0.47
CA THR A 731 -12.41 -37.32 -0.91
C THR A 731 -11.20 -36.69 -1.59
N THR A 732 -10.51 -35.77 -0.90
CA THR A 732 -9.46 -34.92 -1.47
C THR A 732 -8.09 -35.22 -0.87
N PHE A 733 -7.98 -35.24 0.46
CA PHE A 733 -6.69 -35.40 1.14
C PHE A 733 -6.40 -36.88 1.40
N ASN A 734 -6.22 -37.65 0.32
CA ASN A 734 -5.84 -39.06 0.38
C ASN A 734 -4.50 -39.28 -0.33
N ARG A 735 -3.69 -40.21 0.19
CA ARG A 735 -2.39 -40.56 -0.39
C ARG A 735 -2.21 -42.06 -0.48
N LEU A 736 -1.42 -42.49 -1.45
CA LEU A 736 -0.87 -43.84 -1.51
C LEU A 736 0.13 -44.04 -0.36
N CYS A 737 -0.06 -45.09 0.41
CA CYS A 737 0.79 -45.49 1.51
C CYS A 737 1.93 -46.41 1.01
N PRO A 738 3.12 -46.35 1.63
CA PRO A 738 4.19 -47.30 1.32
C PRO A 738 3.80 -48.72 1.73
N HIS A 739 4.47 -49.71 1.11
CA HIS A 739 4.23 -51.12 1.42
C HIS A 739 4.66 -51.49 2.85
N THR A 740 5.71 -50.84 3.34
CA THR A 740 6.29 -51.03 4.67
C THR A 740 6.58 -49.65 5.28
N GLY A 741 6.14 -49.39 6.51
CA GLY A 741 6.34 -48.11 7.20
C GLY A 741 5.05 -47.43 7.62
N LYS A 742 5.18 -46.28 8.31
CA LYS A 742 4.01 -45.49 8.75
C LYS A 742 3.40 -44.76 7.57
N CYS A 743 2.08 -44.87 7.42
CA CYS A 743 1.35 -44.00 6.50
C CYS A 743 0.81 -42.79 7.25
N GLU A 744 1.54 -41.68 7.18
CA GLU A 744 1.11 -40.42 7.78
C GLU A 744 -0.10 -39.84 7.03
N LYS A 745 -1.00 -39.22 7.77
CA LYS A 745 -2.13 -38.52 7.16
C LYS A 745 -1.62 -37.27 6.46
N PRO A 746 -2.05 -36.98 5.22
CA PRO A 746 -1.71 -35.72 4.58
C PRO A 746 -2.28 -34.54 5.37
N SER A 747 -1.53 -33.44 5.44
CA SER A 747 -2.00 -32.20 6.04
C SER A 747 -3.23 -31.68 5.28
N MET A 748 -4.30 -31.38 6.00
CA MET A 748 -5.54 -30.86 5.42
C MET A 748 -5.50 -29.33 5.46
N TRP A 749 -5.14 -28.72 4.34
CA TRP A 749 -5.20 -27.27 4.16
C TRP A 749 -6.50 -26.95 3.45
N THR A 750 -7.55 -26.63 4.23
CA THR A 750 -8.87 -26.34 3.67
C THR A 750 -8.98 -24.91 3.17
N ILE A 751 -9.85 -24.69 2.19
CA ILE A 751 -10.11 -23.35 1.66
C ILE A 751 -10.63 -22.39 2.73
N VAL A 752 -10.07 -21.16 2.75
CA VAL A 752 -10.52 -20.05 3.58
C VAL A 752 -11.11 -18.98 2.66
N ASN A 753 -12.40 -18.70 2.83
CA ASN A 753 -13.14 -17.76 1.99
C ASN A 753 -13.14 -16.34 2.52
#